data_AF-A0A3D0CBK8-F1
#
_entry.id   AF-A0A3D0CBK8-F1
#
_cell.length_a   1.000
_cell.length_b   1.000
_cell.length_c   1.000
_cell.angle_alpha   90.00
_cell.angle_beta   90.00
_cell.angle_gamma   90.00
#
_symmetry.space_group_name_H-M   'P 1'
#
loop_
_entity.id
_entity.type
_entity.pdbx_description
1 polymer ?
#
loop_
_entity_poly.entity_id
_entity_poly.type
_entity_poly.pdbx_seq_one_letter_code
_entity_poly.pdbx_strand_id
1 'polypeptide(L)'
;MSSDAAIRYLACDVIKKILATGLYDHEFVDEIPKVTITQLTGKAFLRNPRNKQEQLDLFERSLNSVKQDTSLKPRLQHNVSLIGKALELPEYSYSLLELSVLCSVNFGLYDLIQHHLNFSHENIDVMVADVLEISPLELEQATLAIASTPLFNTRTANFLDVLRLPHSIARKVVEIDADSYQELMVDIFSIMPKASLKLRDFPHLELDHLGQYLSIAVKENMPATNVILFGESGVGKTELAKTLAALAKSQLISISAKGNELRNPSNELETGSNVAHLRLQYHGLMQSILKNDTSSILLIDEAEDLFHEYYSGIKVSKERLHQVVEENKTPTIFITNHIEDLPPSFIRRCVVLHITSPPRSIKLDLLSKPLVGLRISQTFKEGLADIDALTPAHITSAAHVAKTIGLTGKAAEQCVHQHIEQTLNACNLQSTVPHYHAELPFDKQFINLKGELNSIDELIKAVTTFDGTRALLFGVPGTGKTALVNHLAECLEQELITVKCSDVLGKYVGESEKNVARIFRQAYQQNAILFLDEVDSLLSERSSMINIFDRQLVNEFLQQIEQSELTIFAASNRAQIIDKAALRRFDFKLTLDYLNQQQVLRLYRDVVGKISKAEQQQLIQMKQLTAGDFAIVARRNRLSRKPLTHVQNIQLLQEENNRKQKHQPIGFVH
;
A
#
# COMPACT_ATOMS: atom_id res chain seq x y z
N MET A 1 -10.03 -34.98 -19.33
CA MET A 1 -11.21 -35.77 -19.77
C MET A 1 -11.34 -37.09 -19.01
N SER A 2 -10.25 -37.78 -18.63
CA SER A 2 -10.34 -39.00 -17.81
C SER A 2 -10.72 -38.74 -16.33
N SER A 3 -10.20 -37.66 -15.73
CA SER A 3 -10.45 -37.33 -14.31
C SER A 3 -11.93 -37.09 -13.99
N ASP A 4 -12.65 -36.35 -14.85
CA ASP A 4 -14.07 -36.01 -14.63
C ASP A 4 -14.99 -37.25 -14.67
N ALA A 5 -14.67 -38.25 -15.50
CA ALA A 5 -15.41 -39.51 -15.51
C ALA A 5 -15.21 -40.31 -14.21
N ALA A 6 -13.97 -40.39 -13.73
CA ALA A 6 -13.63 -41.06 -12.46
C ALA A 6 -14.24 -40.34 -11.24
N ILE A 7 -14.22 -39.00 -11.22
CA ILE A 7 -14.89 -38.19 -10.17
C ILE A 7 -16.38 -38.50 -10.11
N ARG A 8 -17.07 -38.47 -11.27
CA ARG A 8 -18.50 -38.78 -11.36
C ARG A 8 -18.79 -40.21 -10.95
N TYR A 9 -17.93 -41.16 -11.30
CA TYR A 9 -18.07 -42.55 -10.89
C TYR A 9 -18.01 -42.69 -9.37
N LEU A 10 -16.95 -42.15 -8.73
CA LEU A 10 -16.80 -42.21 -7.28
C LEU A 10 -17.93 -41.48 -6.55
N ALA A 11 -18.37 -40.32 -7.05
CA ALA A 11 -19.50 -39.60 -6.49
C ALA A 11 -20.81 -40.41 -6.60
N CYS A 12 -21.05 -41.08 -7.73
CA CYS A 12 -22.21 -41.97 -7.88
C CYS A 12 -22.10 -43.21 -6.99
N ASP A 13 -20.89 -43.74 -6.77
CA ASP A 13 -20.64 -44.89 -5.89
C ASP A 13 -21.00 -44.57 -4.43
N VAL A 14 -20.63 -43.37 -3.94
CA VAL A 14 -21.05 -42.87 -2.61
C VAL A 14 -22.56 -42.86 -2.49
N ILE A 15 -23.28 -42.29 -3.46
CA ILE A 15 -24.76 -42.26 -3.43
C ILE A 15 -25.36 -43.67 -3.51
N LYS A 16 -24.78 -44.58 -4.31
CA LYS A 16 -25.25 -45.97 -4.35
C LYS A 16 -25.11 -46.67 -3.01
N LYS A 17 -23.99 -46.44 -2.30
CA LYS A 17 -23.81 -46.96 -0.94
C LYS A 17 -24.86 -46.36 0.02
N ILE A 18 -25.13 -45.06 -0.07
CA ILE A 18 -26.18 -44.40 0.74
C ILE A 18 -27.54 -45.05 0.49
N LEU A 19 -27.93 -45.27 -0.77
CA LEU A 19 -29.19 -45.93 -1.13
C LEU A 19 -29.22 -47.40 -0.67
N ALA A 20 -28.08 -48.09 -0.65
CA ALA A 20 -28.02 -49.47 -0.17
C ALA A 20 -28.27 -49.61 1.35
N THR A 21 -28.04 -48.55 2.13
CA THR A 21 -28.30 -48.57 3.59
C THR A 21 -29.80 -48.70 3.91
N GLY A 22 -30.68 -48.25 3.01
CA GLY A 22 -32.13 -48.23 3.25
C GLY A 22 -32.60 -47.24 4.33
N LEU A 23 -31.70 -46.39 4.84
CA LEU A 23 -31.95 -45.47 5.96
C LEU A 23 -32.46 -44.07 5.53
N TYR A 24 -32.99 -43.93 4.31
CA TYR A 24 -33.51 -42.67 3.76
C TYR A 24 -35.04 -42.67 3.70
N ASP A 25 -35.67 -41.50 3.86
CA ASP A 25 -37.12 -41.37 3.72
C ASP A 25 -37.55 -41.56 2.25
N HIS A 26 -38.71 -42.16 2.00
CA HIS A 26 -39.27 -42.25 0.65
C HIS A 26 -39.61 -40.87 0.05
N GLU A 27 -39.72 -39.81 0.87
CA GLU A 27 -39.90 -38.43 0.42
C GLU A 27 -38.62 -37.78 -0.13
N PHE A 28 -37.43 -38.26 0.27
CA PHE A 28 -36.12 -37.77 -0.23
C PHE A 28 -36.03 -37.81 -1.77
N VAL A 29 -36.59 -38.87 -2.36
CA VAL A 29 -36.48 -39.12 -3.80
C VAL A 29 -37.28 -38.11 -4.61
N ASP A 30 -38.37 -37.58 -4.07
CA ASP A 30 -39.30 -36.67 -4.76
C ASP A 30 -38.69 -35.27 -4.97
N GLU A 31 -37.80 -34.86 -4.07
CA GLU A 31 -37.29 -33.49 -4.00
C GLU A 31 -35.96 -33.26 -4.73
N ILE A 32 -35.34 -34.30 -5.30
CA ILE A 32 -34.02 -34.17 -5.96
C ILE A 32 -34.16 -33.38 -7.27
N PRO A 33 -33.53 -32.19 -7.39
CA PRO A 33 -33.59 -31.40 -8.60
C PRO A 33 -32.90 -32.10 -9.76
N LYS A 34 -33.46 -31.98 -10.96
CA LYS A 34 -32.86 -32.51 -12.19
C LYS A 34 -31.44 -31.98 -12.44
N VAL A 35 -31.20 -30.74 -12.02
CA VAL A 35 -29.90 -30.07 -12.11
C VAL A 35 -28.88 -30.81 -11.26
N THR A 36 -29.23 -31.16 -10.02
CA THR A 36 -28.40 -31.93 -9.09
C THR A 36 -28.04 -33.31 -9.66
N ILE A 37 -29.01 -34.04 -10.20
CA ILE A 37 -28.76 -35.34 -10.87
C ILE A 37 -27.85 -35.18 -12.10
N THR A 38 -28.06 -34.10 -12.86
CA THR A 38 -27.25 -33.79 -14.05
C THR A 38 -25.82 -33.43 -13.66
N GLN A 39 -25.61 -32.70 -12.56
CA GLN A 39 -24.28 -32.35 -12.06
C GLN A 39 -23.57 -33.54 -11.40
N LEU A 40 -24.32 -34.44 -10.74
CA LEU A 40 -23.79 -35.65 -10.12
C LEU A 40 -23.27 -36.64 -11.18
N THR A 41 -24.10 -36.92 -12.19
CA THR A 41 -23.84 -37.96 -13.21
C THR A 41 -23.18 -37.41 -14.48
N GLY A 42 -23.30 -36.10 -14.69
CA GLY A 42 -22.84 -35.42 -15.89
C GLY A 42 -23.65 -35.71 -17.15
N LYS A 43 -24.86 -36.27 -17.01
CA LYS A 43 -25.80 -36.54 -18.10
C LYS A 43 -27.13 -35.84 -17.83
N ALA A 44 -27.70 -35.22 -18.85
CA ALA A 44 -28.97 -34.50 -18.73
C ALA A 44 -30.11 -35.44 -18.29
N PHE A 45 -30.76 -35.10 -17.18
CA PHE A 45 -31.94 -35.83 -16.70
C PHE A 45 -33.22 -35.28 -17.37
N LEU A 46 -33.59 -35.85 -18.52
CA LEU A 46 -34.62 -35.27 -19.41
C LEU A 46 -36.05 -35.80 -19.17
N ARG A 47 -36.24 -36.86 -18.39
CA ARG A 47 -37.57 -37.48 -18.20
C ARG A 47 -38.30 -36.91 -16.98
N ASN A 48 -39.61 -36.68 -17.14
CA ASN A 48 -40.51 -36.39 -16.02
C ASN A 48 -41.04 -37.72 -15.46
N PRO A 49 -40.75 -38.06 -14.19
CA PRO A 49 -41.31 -39.26 -13.57
C PRO A 49 -42.83 -39.12 -13.39
N ARG A 50 -43.57 -40.24 -13.49
CA ARG A 50 -45.03 -40.27 -13.29
C ARG A 50 -45.41 -40.60 -11.85
N ASN A 51 -44.52 -41.26 -11.09
CA ASN A 51 -44.71 -41.61 -9.68
C ASN A 51 -43.34 -41.75 -8.95
N LYS A 52 -43.38 -41.87 -7.62
CA LYS A 52 -42.19 -41.95 -6.75
C LYS A 52 -41.25 -43.10 -7.11
N GLN A 53 -41.83 -44.28 -7.37
CA GLN A 53 -41.07 -45.48 -7.74
C GLN A 53 -40.32 -45.31 -9.07
N GLU A 54 -40.95 -44.68 -10.06
CA GLU A 54 -40.33 -44.40 -11.36
C GLU A 54 -39.22 -43.35 -11.23
N GLN A 55 -39.34 -42.38 -10.32
CA GLN A 55 -38.27 -41.41 -10.04
C GLN A 55 -37.03 -42.08 -9.45
N LEU A 56 -37.22 -42.99 -8.48
CA LEU A 56 -36.14 -43.79 -7.90
C LEU A 56 -35.47 -44.68 -8.96
N ASP A 57 -36.27 -45.42 -9.74
CA ASP A 57 -35.76 -46.28 -10.82
C ASP A 57 -34.98 -45.49 -11.87
N LEU A 58 -35.45 -44.30 -12.24
CA LEU A 58 -34.76 -43.42 -13.19
C LEU A 58 -33.47 -42.84 -12.59
N PHE A 59 -33.48 -42.50 -11.30
CA PHE A 59 -32.31 -42.02 -10.58
C PHE A 59 -31.24 -43.11 -10.49
N GLU A 60 -31.59 -44.31 -10.03
CA GLU A 60 -30.68 -45.47 -9.97
C GLU A 60 -30.12 -45.84 -11.35
N ARG A 61 -30.96 -45.80 -12.40
CA ARG A 61 -30.50 -45.98 -13.79
C ARG A 61 -29.50 -44.89 -14.20
N SER A 62 -29.70 -43.66 -13.77
CA SER A 62 -28.78 -42.56 -14.04
C SER A 62 -27.42 -42.80 -13.38
N LEU A 63 -27.41 -43.19 -12.10
CA LEU A 63 -26.20 -43.56 -11.35
C LEU A 63 -25.46 -44.77 -11.98
N ASN A 64 -26.21 -45.76 -12.47
CA ASN A 64 -25.65 -46.94 -13.13
C ASN A 64 -25.21 -46.68 -14.57
N SER A 65 -25.59 -45.53 -15.16
CA SER A 65 -25.19 -45.17 -16.51
C SER A 65 -23.75 -44.62 -16.58
N VAL A 66 -23.17 -44.22 -15.46
CA VAL A 66 -21.78 -43.74 -15.37
C VAL A 66 -20.84 -44.94 -15.47
N LYS A 67 -19.86 -44.88 -16.37
CA LYS A 67 -18.91 -45.98 -16.57
C LYS A 67 -18.06 -46.18 -15.31
N GLN A 68 -17.81 -47.44 -14.96
CA GLN A 68 -16.90 -47.78 -13.86
C GLN A 68 -15.49 -47.29 -14.18
N ASP A 69 -14.94 -46.47 -13.29
CA ASP A 69 -13.59 -45.93 -13.40
C ASP A 69 -13.03 -45.67 -12.00
N THR A 70 -12.30 -46.66 -11.47
CA THR A 70 -11.67 -46.61 -10.14
C THR A 70 -10.26 -46.01 -10.17
N SER A 71 -9.79 -45.52 -11.33
CA SER A 71 -8.41 -45.04 -11.49
C SER A 71 -8.04 -43.91 -10.53
N LEU A 72 -9.03 -43.10 -10.12
CA LEU A 72 -8.84 -41.99 -9.20
C LEU A 72 -8.72 -42.42 -7.72
N LYS A 73 -9.29 -43.58 -7.33
CA LYS A 73 -9.41 -43.96 -5.91
C LYS A 73 -8.04 -44.09 -5.22
N PRO A 74 -7.04 -44.80 -5.78
CA PRO A 74 -5.72 -44.91 -5.15
C PRO A 74 -5.01 -43.55 -5.01
N ARG A 75 -5.12 -42.68 -6.02
CA ARG A 75 -4.55 -41.32 -5.99
C ARG A 75 -5.21 -40.47 -4.91
N LEU A 76 -6.54 -40.48 -4.86
CA LEU A 76 -7.31 -39.74 -3.87
C LEU A 76 -6.89 -40.14 -2.44
N GLN A 77 -6.84 -41.45 -2.17
CA GLN A 77 -6.42 -41.99 -0.88
C GLN A 77 -4.98 -41.59 -0.51
N HIS A 78 -4.05 -41.72 -1.45
CA HIS A 78 -2.66 -41.31 -1.25
C HIS A 78 -2.53 -39.83 -0.93
N ASN A 79 -3.12 -38.95 -1.75
CA ASN A 79 -3.05 -37.50 -1.57
C ASN A 79 -3.76 -37.02 -0.30
N VAL A 80 -4.91 -37.61 0.04
CA VAL A 80 -5.59 -37.32 1.32
C VAL A 80 -4.72 -37.75 2.50
N SER A 81 -4.03 -38.89 2.42
CA SER A 81 -3.11 -39.32 3.48
C SER A 81 -1.94 -38.36 3.67
N LEU A 82 -1.45 -37.71 2.62
CA LEU A 82 -0.41 -36.68 2.72
C LEU A 82 -0.90 -35.45 3.51
N ILE A 83 -2.12 -34.98 3.23
CA ILE A 83 -2.76 -33.88 3.96
C ILE A 83 -3.03 -34.28 5.41
N GLY A 84 -3.60 -35.47 5.61
CA GLY A 84 -3.91 -36.01 6.94
C GLY A 84 -2.68 -36.12 7.83
N LYS A 85 -1.57 -36.67 7.30
CA LYS A 85 -0.29 -36.74 8.02
C LYS A 85 0.29 -35.36 8.33
N ALA A 86 0.24 -34.43 7.38
CA ALA A 86 0.75 -33.07 7.58
C ALA A 86 -0.02 -32.29 8.66
N LEU A 87 -1.31 -32.58 8.83
CA LEU A 87 -2.17 -31.99 9.85
C LEU A 87 -2.25 -32.82 11.15
N GLU A 88 -1.51 -33.93 11.23
CA GLU A 88 -1.56 -34.89 12.35
C GLU A 88 -2.99 -35.39 12.65
N LEU A 89 -3.79 -35.58 11.60
CA LEU A 89 -5.14 -36.09 11.71
C LEU A 89 -5.16 -37.61 11.91
N PRO A 90 -6.08 -38.15 12.72
CA PRO A 90 -6.27 -39.59 12.89
C PRO A 90 -6.62 -40.29 11.57
N GLU A 91 -6.16 -41.53 11.36
CA GLU A 91 -6.38 -42.23 10.08
C GLU A 91 -7.86 -42.46 9.75
N TYR A 92 -8.71 -42.64 10.76
CA TYR A 92 -10.17 -42.78 10.57
C TYR A 92 -10.83 -41.51 10.02
N SER A 93 -10.17 -40.35 10.08
CA SER A 93 -10.70 -39.11 9.50
C SER A 93 -10.42 -38.98 8.00
N TYR A 94 -9.62 -39.88 7.42
CA TYR A 94 -9.22 -39.78 6.01
C TYR A 94 -10.40 -40.08 5.09
N SER A 95 -11.27 -41.01 5.46
CA SER A 95 -12.50 -41.31 4.71
C SER A 95 -13.44 -40.11 4.64
N LEU A 96 -13.58 -39.36 5.74
CA LEU A 96 -14.34 -38.11 5.75
C LEU A 96 -13.69 -37.04 4.86
N LEU A 97 -12.35 -36.89 4.90
CA LEU A 97 -11.64 -35.98 4.00
C LEU A 97 -11.79 -36.37 2.52
N GLU A 98 -11.78 -37.67 2.18
CA GLU A 98 -12.04 -38.15 0.82
C GLU A 98 -13.43 -37.72 0.35
N LEU A 99 -14.44 -37.86 1.21
CA LEU A 99 -15.80 -37.39 0.94
C LEU A 99 -15.83 -35.87 0.75
N SER A 100 -15.13 -35.11 1.60
CA SER A 100 -15.03 -33.65 1.47
C SER A 100 -14.39 -33.23 0.14
N VAL A 101 -13.34 -33.92 -0.31
CA VAL A 101 -12.72 -33.66 -1.61
C VAL A 101 -13.72 -33.91 -2.74
N LEU A 102 -14.41 -35.05 -2.72
CA LEU A 102 -15.41 -35.42 -3.73
C LEU A 102 -16.57 -34.41 -3.77
N CYS A 103 -17.09 -33.99 -2.61
CA CYS A 103 -18.12 -32.95 -2.51
C CYS A 103 -17.64 -31.59 -3.06
N SER A 104 -16.37 -31.24 -2.87
CA SER A 104 -15.80 -30.00 -3.40
C SER A 104 -15.62 -29.99 -4.92
N VAL A 105 -15.40 -31.14 -5.56
CA VAL A 105 -15.22 -31.25 -7.02
C VAL A 105 -16.50 -31.65 -7.76
N ASN A 106 -17.43 -32.35 -7.10
CA ASN A 106 -18.73 -32.74 -7.63
C ASN A 106 -19.85 -32.03 -6.85
N PHE A 107 -20.35 -30.93 -7.43
CA PHE A 107 -21.42 -30.14 -6.81
C PHE A 107 -22.71 -30.95 -6.61
N GLY A 108 -23.04 -31.88 -7.52
CA GLY A 108 -24.25 -32.69 -7.41
C GLY A 108 -24.23 -33.62 -6.20
N LEU A 109 -23.06 -34.18 -5.86
CA LEU A 109 -22.87 -34.95 -4.63
C LEU A 109 -23.06 -34.07 -3.39
N TYR A 110 -22.39 -32.92 -3.36
CA TYR A 110 -22.50 -31.98 -2.24
C TYR A 110 -23.94 -31.52 -2.02
N ASP A 111 -24.61 -31.09 -3.08
CA ASP A 111 -25.97 -30.55 -3.02
C ASP A 111 -26.97 -31.61 -2.53
N LEU A 112 -26.79 -32.85 -2.97
CA LEU A 112 -27.60 -33.98 -2.54
C LEU A 112 -27.38 -34.29 -1.05
N ILE A 113 -26.14 -34.32 -0.55
CA ILE A 113 -25.85 -34.54 0.87
C ILE A 113 -26.31 -33.37 1.76
N GLN A 114 -25.99 -32.14 1.36
CA GLN A 114 -26.24 -30.94 2.16
C GLN A 114 -27.72 -30.56 2.24
N HIS A 115 -28.42 -30.63 1.11
CA HIS A 115 -29.75 -30.03 0.99
C HIS A 115 -30.87 -31.05 0.84
N HIS A 116 -30.58 -32.27 0.37
CA HIS A 116 -31.64 -33.24 0.08
C HIS A 116 -31.64 -34.42 1.06
N LEU A 117 -30.48 -34.96 1.44
CA LEU A 117 -30.36 -36.00 2.46
C LEU A 117 -30.65 -35.48 3.88
N ASN A 118 -30.51 -34.17 4.10
CA ASN A 118 -30.65 -33.54 5.41
C ASN A 118 -32.10 -33.53 5.95
N PHE A 119 -33.12 -33.71 5.09
CA PHE A 119 -34.52 -33.75 5.54
C PHE A 119 -34.89 -35.02 6.32
N SER A 120 -34.08 -36.09 6.27
CA SER A 120 -34.23 -37.27 7.15
C SER A 120 -33.48 -37.07 8.46
N HIS A 121 -34.01 -36.22 9.34
CA HIS A 121 -33.29 -35.64 10.48
C HIS A 121 -32.81 -36.58 11.61
N GLU A 122 -33.05 -37.89 11.56
CA GLU A 122 -32.67 -38.78 12.68
C GLU A 122 -31.46 -39.69 12.44
N ASN A 123 -30.97 -39.88 11.20
CA ASN A 123 -29.94 -40.90 10.93
C ASN A 123 -28.84 -40.53 9.92
N ILE A 124 -28.72 -39.27 9.48
CA ILE A 124 -27.73 -38.91 8.43
C ILE A 124 -26.28 -39.24 8.85
N ASP A 125 -25.93 -39.02 10.13
CA ASP A 125 -24.61 -39.37 10.66
C ASP A 125 -24.37 -40.88 10.60
N VAL A 126 -25.39 -41.69 10.91
CA VAL A 126 -25.32 -43.16 10.84
C VAL A 126 -25.16 -43.63 9.41
N MET A 127 -25.91 -43.02 8.48
CA MET A 127 -25.83 -43.33 7.04
C MET A 127 -24.45 -43.01 6.48
N VAL A 128 -23.92 -41.82 6.78
CA VAL A 128 -22.61 -41.39 6.29
C VAL A 128 -21.51 -42.21 6.95
N ALA A 129 -21.61 -42.52 8.24
CA ALA A 129 -20.67 -43.40 8.93
C ALA A 129 -20.60 -44.80 8.28
N ASP A 130 -21.75 -45.40 7.96
CA ASP A 130 -21.82 -46.71 7.27
C ASP A 130 -21.17 -46.66 5.87
N VAL A 131 -21.44 -45.59 5.10
CA VAL A 131 -20.87 -45.37 3.76
C VAL A 131 -19.35 -45.20 3.79
N LEU A 132 -18.85 -44.52 4.82
CA LEU A 132 -17.43 -44.30 5.08
C LEU A 132 -16.75 -45.49 5.76
N GLU A 133 -17.51 -46.54 6.12
CA GLU A 133 -17.03 -47.75 6.79
C GLU A 133 -16.39 -47.44 8.16
N ILE A 134 -16.94 -46.48 8.89
CA ILE A 134 -16.54 -46.06 10.25
C ILE A 134 -17.73 -46.08 11.20
N SER A 135 -17.49 -46.07 12.52
CA SER A 135 -18.55 -45.94 13.52
C SER A 135 -19.08 -44.50 13.60
N PRO A 136 -20.33 -44.27 14.05
CA PRO A 136 -20.86 -42.92 14.27
C PRO A 136 -20.01 -42.09 15.25
N LEU A 137 -19.41 -42.75 16.25
CA LEU A 137 -18.47 -42.10 17.18
C LEU A 137 -17.18 -41.66 16.48
N GLU A 138 -16.63 -42.48 15.60
CA GLU A 138 -15.45 -42.11 14.80
C GLU A 138 -15.77 -40.98 13.83
N LEU A 139 -16.98 -40.91 13.26
CA LEU A 139 -17.43 -39.79 12.43
C LEU A 139 -17.47 -38.47 13.22
N GLU A 140 -18.02 -38.49 14.43
CA GLU A 140 -18.04 -37.32 15.32
C GLU A 140 -16.61 -36.89 15.69
N GLN A 141 -15.75 -37.84 16.08
CA GLN A 141 -14.35 -37.57 16.39
C GLN A 141 -13.55 -37.07 15.17
N ALA A 142 -13.81 -37.62 13.98
CA ALA A 142 -13.19 -37.17 12.74
C ALA A 142 -13.60 -35.74 12.41
N THR A 143 -14.89 -35.43 12.56
CA THR A 143 -15.43 -34.08 12.35
C THR A 143 -14.77 -33.08 13.27
N LEU A 144 -14.71 -33.38 14.58
CA LEU A 144 -14.04 -32.52 15.56
C LEU A 144 -12.54 -32.35 15.27
N ALA A 145 -11.84 -33.44 14.93
CA ALA A 145 -10.42 -33.39 14.57
C ALA A 145 -10.19 -32.50 13.35
N ILE A 146 -10.98 -32.68 12.29
CA ILE A 146 -10.88 -31.89 11.06
C ILE A 146 -11.26 -30.42 11.31
N ALA A 147 -12.37 -30.15 12.00
CA ALA A 147 -12.84 -28.81 12.32
C ALA A 147 -11.92 -28.04 13.28
N SER A 148 -11.08 -28.76 14.05
CA SER A 148 -10.02 -28.16 14.85
C SER A 148 -8.84 -27.66 14.01
N THR A 149 -8.72 -28.12 12.77
CA THR A 149 -7.71 -27.63 11.82
C THR A 149 -8.21 -26.38 11.07
N PRO A 150 -7.33 -25.46 10.68
CA PRO A 150 -7.70 -24.32 9.84
C PRO A 150 -8.01 -24.68 8.38
N LEU A 151 -8.18 -25.97 8.07
CA LEU A 151 -8.55 -26.44 6.73
C LEU A 151 -9.98 -26.01 6.34
N PHE A 152 -10.82 -25.72 7.34
CA PHE A 152 -12.19 -25.20 7.20
C PHE A 152 -12.37 -23.90 7.98
N ASN A 153 -13.37 -23.11 7.59
CA ASN A 153 -13.61 -21.79 8.21
C ASN A 153 -14.39 -21.86 9.52
N THR A 154 -15.05 -22.99 9.77
CA THR A 154 -16.01 -23.26 10.84
C THR A 154 -15.43 -24.25 11.85
N ARG A 155 -15.52 -23.92 13.14
CA ARG A 155 -15.29 -24.87 14.24
C ARG A 155 -16.64 -25.42 14.66
N THR A 156 -17.04 -26.58 14.14
CA THR A 156 -18.33 -27.20 14.45
C THR A 156 -18.18 -28.70 14.64
N ALA A 157 -19.14 -29.31 15.35
CA ALA A 157 -19.26 -30.75 15.49
C ALA A 157 -20.12 -31.38 14.37
N ASN A 158 -20.66 -30.57 13.46
CA ASN A 158 -21.51 -31.02 12.37
C ASN A 158 -20.64 -31.36 11.14
N PHE A 159 -20.67 -32.62 10.71
CA PHE A 159 -19.83 -33.07 9.59
C PHE A 159 -20.19 -32.37 8.27
N LEU A 160 -21.43 -31.88 8.13
CA LEU A 160 -21.88 -31.13 6.95
C LEU A 160 -21.03 -29.87 6.71
N ASP A 161 -20.56 -29.23 7.77
CA ASP A 161 -19.74 -28.02 7.68
C ASP A 161 -18.31 -28.31 7.20
N VAL A 162 -17.87 -29.57 7.25
CA VAL A 162 -16.56 -30.02 6.77
C VAL A 162 -16.63 -30.75 5.42
N LEU A 163 -17.75 -30.66 4.69
CA LEU A 163 -17.89 -31.28 3.36
C LEU A 163 -17.27 -30.47 2.21
N ARG A 164 -16.98 -29.18 2.41
CA ARG A 164 -16.39 -28.33 1.36
C ARG A 164 -14.98 -27.87 1.70
N LEU A 165 -14.01 -28.63 1.20
CA LEU A 165 -12.62 -28.20 1.12
C LEU A 165 -12.46 -27.00 0.17
N PRO A 166 -11.48 -26.10 0.44
CA PRO A 166 -11.08 -25.07 -0.52
C PRO A 166 -10.83 -25.67 -1.91
N HIS A 167 -11.45 -25.07 -2.93
CA HIS A 167 -11.51 -25.66 -4.26
C HIS A 167 -10.11 -25.86 -4.90
N SER A 168 -9.16 -24.98 -4.59
CA SER A 168 -7.75 -25.11 -5.00
C SER A 168 -7.14 -26.42 -4.52
N ILE A 169 -7.32 -26.76 -3.24
CA ILE A 169 -6.80 -27.98 -2.61
C ILE A 169 -7.51 -29.20 -3.20
N ALA A 170 -8.85 -29.21 -3.19
CA ALA A 170 -9.64 -30.35 -3.64
C ALA A 170 -9.34 -30.71 -5.11
N ARG A 171 -9.15 -29.71 -5.96
CA ARG A 171 -8.79 -29.91 -7.37
C ARG A 171 -7.41 -30.54 -7.51
N LYS A 172 -6.40 -30.05 -6.79
CA LYS A 172 -5.03 -30.62 -6.83
C LYS A 172 -5.01 -32.06 -6.35
N VAL A 173 -5.70 -32.37 -5.25
CA VAL A 173 -5.82 -33.73 -4.70
C VAL A 173 -6.32 -34.74 -5.74
N VAL A 174 -7.14 -34.30 -6.69
CA VAL A 174 -7.69 -35.18 -7.74
C VAL A 174 -6.85 -35.18 -9.03
N GLU A 175 -6.18 -34.06 -9.34
CA GLU A 175 -5.48 -33.86 -10.62
C GLU A 175 -4.05 -34.39 -10.66
N ILE A 176 -3.29 -34.33 -9.56
CA ILE A 176 -1.85 -34.66 -9.55
C ILE A 176 -1.55 -35.91 -8.70
N ASP A 177 -0.53 -36.66 -9.11
CA ASP A 177 0.09 -37.69 -8.26
C ASP A 177 1.19 -37.00 -7.45
N ALA A 178 0.89 -36.65 -6.19
CA ALA A 178 1.79 -35.84 -5.37
C ALA A 178 2.71 -36.70 -4.51
N ASP A 179 3.98 -36.32 -4.40
CA ASP A 179 4.93 -36.96 -3.47
C ASP A 179 4.92 -36.29 -2.08
N SER A 180 4.42 -35.07 -1.98
CA SER A 180 4.38 -34.29 -0.75
C SER A 180 3.13 -33.40 -0.64
N TYR A 181 2.76 -33.02 0.58
CA TYR A 181 1.66 -32.06 0.81
C TYR A 181 1.94 -30.69 0.17
N GLN A 182 3.22 -30.33 -0.01
CA GLN A 182 3.63 -29.04 -0.59
C GLN A 182 3.14 -28.89 -2.04
N GLU A 183 3.15 -29.99 -2.81
CA GLU A 183 2.65 -30.01 -4.19
C GLU A 183 1.13 -29.82 -4.28
N LEU A 184 0.40 -30.26 -3.26
CA LEU A 184 -1.05 -30.08 -3.15
C LEU A 184 -1.44 -28.65 -2.76
N MET A 185 -0.51 -27.88 -2.18
CA MET A 185 -0.75 -26.57 -1.57
C MET A 185 -0.02 -25.42 -2.27
N VAL A 186 0.48 -25.62 -3.50
CA VAL A 186 1.25 -24.63 -4.28
C VAL A 186 0.48 -23.32 -4.53
N ASP A 187 -0.85 -23.37 -4.56
CA ASP A 187 -1.68 -22.18 -4.76
C ASP A 187 -1.91 -21.37 -3.46
N ILE A 188 -1.54 -21.95 -2.30
CA ILE A 188 -1.69 -21.34 -0.96
C ILE A 188 -0.43 -20.58 -0.55
N PHE A 189 0.74 -21.14 -0.84
CA PHE A 189 2.00 -20.53 -0.44
C PHE A 189 3.05 -20.59 -1.54
N SER A 190 4.03 -19.70 -1.44
CA SER A 190 5.21 -19.69 -2.29
C SER A 190 6.47 -19.57 -1.45
N ILE A 191 7.46 -20.40 -1.76
CA ILE A 191 8.79 -20.30 -1.18
C ILE A 191 9.48 -19.08 -1.79
N MET A 192 9.91 -18.14 -0.95
CA MET A 192 10.61 -16.96 -1.41
C MET A 192 12.04 -17.29 -1.86
N PRO A 193 12.54 -16.65 -2.94
CA PRO A 193 13.92 -16.80 -3.34
C PRO A 193 14.87 -16.26 -2.26
N LYS A 194 16.13 -16.69 -2.30
CA LYS A 194 17.17 -16.21 -1.37
C LYS A 194 17.33 -14.69 -1.46
N ALA A 195 17.68 -14.08 -0.33
CA ALA A 195 18.00 -12.66 -0.26
C ALA A 195 19.13 -12.31 -1.23
N SER A 196 18.92 -11.27 -2.02
CA SER A 196 19.92 -10.59 -2.84
C SER A 196 20.74 -9.58 -2.03
N LEU A 197 20.16 -9.02 -0.97
CA LEU A 197 20.82 -8.08 -0.05
C LEU A 197 21.31 -8.77 1.23
N LYS A 198 22.26 -8.13 1.91
CA LYS A 198 22.84 -8.56 3.20
C LYS A 198 22.60 -7.50 4.28
N LEU A 199 22.81 -7.84 5.54
CA LEU A 199 22.73 -6.89 6.68
C LEU A 199 23.47 -5.57 6.43
N ARG A 200 24.68 -5.65 5.87
CA ARG A 200 25.51 -4.47 5.56
C ARG A 200 24.89 -3.50 4.56
N ASP A 201 23.91 -3.94 3.77
CA ASP A 201 23.19 -3.11 2.82
C ASP A 201 22.08 -2.28 3.52
N PHE A 202 21.80 -2.56 4.81
CA PHE A 202 20.83 -1.85 5.66
C PHE A 202 21.46 -1.23 6.92
N PRO A 203 22.58 -0.47 6.84
CA PRO A 203 23.28 0.02 8.02
C PRO A 203 22.53 1.15 8.75
N HIS A 204 21.48 1.70 8.14
CA HIS A 204 20.60 2.71 8.72
C HIS A 204 19.51 2.11 9.63
N LEU A 205 19.40 0.78 9.67
CA LEU A 205 18.44 0.06 10.51
C LEU A 205 19.20 -0.72 11.59
N GLU A 206 18.75 -0.63 12.84
CA GLU A 206 19.28 -1.45 13.93
C GLU A 206 18.70 -2.87 13.86
N LEU A 207 19.34 -3.75 13.09
CA LEU A 207 18.83 -5.10 12.79
C LEU A 207 19.43 -6.21 13.67
N ASP A 208 20.50 -5.94 14.41
CA ASP A 208 21.24 -6.97 15.13
C ASP A 208 20.38 -7.69 16.18
N HIS A 209 19.64 -6.92 16.99
CA HIS A 209 18.73 -7.48 18.00
C HIS A 209 17.55 -8.22 17.37
N LEU A 210 16.96 -7.68 16.29
CA LEU A 210 15.83 -8.31 15.61
C LEU A 210 16.22 -9.62 14.94
N GLY A 211 17.39 -9.66 14.29
CA GLY A 211 17.93 -10.86 13.67
C GLY A 211 18.23 -11.95 14.70
N GLN A 212 18.82 -11.59 15.84
CA GLN A 212 19.04 -12.52 16.95
C GLN A 212 17.73 -13.03 17.55
N TYR A 213 16.77 -12.14 17.79
CA TYR A 213 15.44 -12.48 18.29
C TYR A 213 14.75 -13.50 17.36
N LEU A 214 14.71 -13.24 16.06
CA LEU A 214 14.13 -14.17 15.08
C LEU A 214 14.87 -15.51 15.03
N SER A 215 16.20 -15.49 15.11
CA SER A 215 17.01 -16.71 15.11
C SER A 215 16.71 -17.60 16.32
N ILE A 216 16.57 -17.00 17.50
CA ILE A 216 16.19 -17.71 18.73
C ILE A 216 14.75 -18.19 18.62
N ALA A 217 13.84 -17.34 18.17
CA ALA A 217 12.43 -17.65 18.07
C ALA A 217 12.15 -18.84 17.13
N VAL A 218 12.82 -18.92 15.99
CA VAL A 218 12.70 -20.06 15.08
C VAL A 218 13.30 -21.33 15.71
N LYS A 219 14.50 -21.23 16.29
CA LYS A 219 15.22 -22.40 16.82
C LYS A 219 14.52 -23.01 18.04
N GLU A 220 14.01 -22.18 18.94
CA GLU A 220 13.32 -22.58 20.17
C GLU A 220 11.80 -22.73 19.96
N ASN A 221 11.31 -22.52 18.73
CA ASN A 221 9.89 -22.58 18.36
C ASN A 221 9.01 -21.72 19.28
N MET A 222 9.44 -20.47 19.50
CA MET A 222 8.78 -19.55 20.42
C MET A 222 7.42 -19.13 19.87
N PRO A 223 6.32 -19.40 20.61
CA PRO A 223 5.01 -18.96 20.20
C PRO A 223 4.90 -17.42 20.25
N ALA A 224 3.88 -16.85 19.63
CA ALA A 224 3.60 -15.41 19.64
C ALA A 224 4.68 -14.54 18.95
N THR A 225 5.53 -15.12 18.10
CA THR A 225 6.62 -14.39 17.44
C THR A 225 6.13 -13.69 16.17
N ASN A 226 5.85 -12.40 16.26
CA ASN A 226 5.32 -11.60 15.16
C ASN A 226 6.16 -10.33 14.93
N VAL A 227 6.51 -10.07 13.66
CA VAL A 227 7.28 -8.89 13.25
C VAL A 227 6.50 -8.11 12.20
N ILE A 228 6.38 -6.80 12.36
CA ILE A 228 5.80 -5.89 11.36
C ILE A 228 6.92 -5.08 10.73
N LEU A 229 6.98 -5.12 9.40
CA LEU A 229 7.85 -4.29 8.57
C LEU A 229 6.97 -3.27 7.82
N PHE A 230 7.13 -1.98 8.12
CA PHE A 230 6.33 -0.94 7.48
C PHE A 230 7.19 0.21 6.95
N GLY A 231 6.67 0.94 5.96
CA GLY A 231 7.38 2.04 5.30
C GLY A 231 6.78 2.32 3.91
N GLU A 232 7.35 3.26 3.17
CA GLU A 232 6.84 3.60 1.84
C GLU A 232 7.00 2.44 0.82
N SER A 233 6.29 2.52 -0.31
CA SER A 233 6.42 1.51 -1.37
C SER A 233 7.82 1.52 -1.97
N GLY A 234 8.39 0.34 -2.21
CA GLY A 234 9.69 0.19 -2.88
C GLY A 234 10.94 0.47 -2.03
N VAL A 235 10.81 0.73 -0.72
CA VAL A 235 11.97 0.86 0.21
C VAL A 235 12.69 -0.48 0.50
N GLY A 236 12.22 -1.59 -0.06
CA GLY A 236 12.87 -2.90 0.06
C GLY A 236 12.35 -3.79 1.20
N LYS A 237 11.12 -3.59 1.67
CA LYS A 237 10.51 -4.36 2.78
C LYS A 237 10.57 -5.88 2.58
N THR A 238 10.16 -6.36 1.41
CA THR A 238 10.20 -7.79 1.05
C THR A 238 11.63 -8.33 1.01
N GLU A 239 12.60 -7.50 0.62
CA GLU A 239 14.00 -7.88 0.55
C GLU A 239 14.65 -7.95 1.94
N LEU A 240 14.25 -7.04 2.84
CA LEU A 240 14.63 -7.11 4.25
C LEU A 240 14.06 -8.36 4.92
N ALA A 241 12.80 -8.73 4.65
CA ALA A 241 12.21 -9.97 5.18
C ALA A 241 13.01 -11.21 4.76
N LYS A 242 13.41 -11.30 3.48
CA LYS A 242 14.31 -12.38 3.01
C LYS A 242 15.66 -12.36 3.71
N THR A 243 16.21 -11.18 3.95
CA THR A 243 17.50 -11.00 4.63
C THR A 243 17.42 -11.48 6.08
N LEU A 244 16.35 -11.11 6.80
CA LEU A 244 16.09 -11.57 8.17
C LEU A 244 15.93 -13.10 8.25
N ALA A 245 15.20 -13.70 7.31
CA ALA A 245 15.07 -15.15 7.23
C ALA A 245 16.41 -15.85 6.97
N ALA A 246 17.23 -15.29 6.07
CA ALA A 246 18.57 -15.83 5.80
C ALA A 246 19.48 -15.76 7.04
N LEU A 247 19.36 -14.73 7.88
CA LEU A 247 20.11 -14.63 9.15
C LEU A 247 19.67 -15.67 10.17
N ALA A 248 18.37 -15.90 10.27
CA ALA A 248 17.79 -16.95 11.10
C ALA A 248 18.08 -18.36 10.57
N LYS A 249 18.72 -18.48 9.39
CA LYS A 249 18.96 -19.74 8.65
C LYS A 249 17.65 -20.47 8.32
N SER A 250 16.61 -19.70 8.03
CA SER A 250 15.27 -20.19 7.77
C SER A 250 14.84 -19.92 6.33
N GLN A 251 13.97 -20.76 5.82
CA GLN A 251 13.22 -20.54 4.58
C GLN A 251 12.08 -19.56 4.84
N LEU A 252 11.92 -18.58 3.95
CA LEU A 252 10.80 -17.64 4.00
C LEU A 252 9.68 -18.13 3.09
N ILE A 253 8.49 -18.30 3.65
CA ILE A 253 7.32 -18.83 2.94
C ILE A 253 6.24 -17.76 2.91
N SER A 254 5.92 -17.24 1.73
CA SER A 254 4.87 -16.25 1.52
C SER A 254 3.51 -16.92 1.36
N ILE A 255 2.52 -16.46 2.11
CA ILE A 255 1.13 -16.90 1.97
C ILE A 255 0.46 -16.05 0.88
N SER A 256 -0.03 -16.70 -0.16
CA SER A 256 -0.73 -16.07 -1.27
C SER A 256 -2.20 -16.42 -1.23
N ALA A 257 -3.08 -15.43 -1.14
CA ALA A 257 -4.50 -15.60 -1.38
C ALA A 257 -4.80 -15.29 -2.85
N LYS A 258 -4.34 -16.14 -3.77
CA LYS A 258 -4.81 -16.08 -5.17
C LYS A 258 -6.27 -16.52 -5.17
N GLY A 259 -7.18 -15.55 -5.17
CA GLY A 259 -8.62 -15.78 -5.17
C GLY A 259 -9.04 -16.62 -6.38
N ASN A 260 -9.20 -17.91 -6.18
CA ASN A 260 -9.76 -18.83 -7.17
C ASN A 260 -11.18 -19.23 -6.76
N GLU A 261 -12.06 -18.24 -6.64
CA GLU A 261 -13.51 -18.43 -6.85
C GLU A 261 -13.91 -17.95 -8.26
N LEU A 262 -13.13 -18.34 -9.27
CA LEU A 262 -13.39 -18.14 -10.71
C LEU A 262 -14.55 -19.01 -11.24
N ARG A 263 -15.65 -19.13 -10.49
CA ARG A 263 -16.90 -19.70 -10.99
C ARG A 263 -18.01 -18.67 -11.21
N ASN A 264 -17.88 -17.44 -10.68
CA ASN A 264 -18.76 -16.31 -11.00
C ASN A 264 -17.92 -15.09 -11.45
N PRO A 265 -17.74 -14.86 -12.77
CA PRO A 265 -16.98 -13.72 -13.30
C PRO A 265 -17.64 -12.35 -13.09
N SER A 266 -18.82 -12.28 -12.46
CA SER A 266 -19.59 -11.04 -12.36
C SER A 266 -19.25 -10.18 -11.15
N ASN A 267 -18.53 -10.70 -10.15
CA ASN A 267 -18.43 -10.06 -8.83
C ASN A 267 -16.99 -9.88 -8.31
N GLU A 268 -15.99 -9.65 -9.18
CA GLU A 268 -14.64 -9.21 -8.73
C GLU A 268 -14.66 -7.87 -7.96
N LEU A 269 -15.75 -7.10 -8.08
CA LEU A 269 -15.96 -5.85 -7.34
C LEU A 269 -16.52 -6.06 -5.92
N GLU A 270 -16.95 -7.28 -5.54
CA GLU A 270 -17.47 -7.62 -4.20
C GLU A 270 -16.56 -8.59 -3.42
N THR A 271 -15.45 -9.06 -4.02
CA THR A 271 -14.59 -10.15 -3.52
C THR A 271 -13.59 -9.77 -2.41
N GLY A 272 -13.42 -8.50 -2.05
CA GLY A 272 -12.47 -8.05 -1.00
C GLY A 272 -12.65 -8.83 0.32
N SER A 273 -13.87 -8.81 0.84
CA SER A 273 -14.68 -10.00 1.12
C SER A 273 -13.96 -11.26 1.62
N ASN A 274 -13.71 -12.10 0.63
CA ASN A 274 -13.27 -13.47 0.79
C ASN A 274 -11.74 -13.56 0.85
N VAL A 275 -11.01 -12.59 0.31
CA VAL A 275 -9.54 -12.66 0.22
C VAL A 275 -8.89 -12.57 1.61
N ALA A 276 -9.35 -11.64 2.47
CA ALA A 276 -8.84 -11.50 3.83
C ALA A 276 -9.09 -12.77 4.66
N HIS A 277 -10.32 -13.29 4.61
CA HIS A 277 -10.68 -14.52 5.32
C HIS A 277 -9.88 -15.73 4.82
N LEU A 278 -9.69 -15.88 3.50
CA LEU A 278 -8.88 -16.94 2.93
C LEU A 278 -7.41 -16.81 3.31
N ARG A 279 -6.84 -15.59 3.30
CA ARG A 279 -5.44 -15.34 3.69
C ARG A 279 -5.22 -15.69 5.18
N LEU A 280 -6.17 -15.36 6.06
CA LEU A 280 -6.15 -15.77 7.48
C LEU A 280 -6.31 -17.28 7.67
N GLN A 281 -7.22 -17.92 6.92
CA GLN A 281 -7.40 -19.36 6.94
C GLN A 281 -6.10 -20.08 6.54
N TYR A 282 -5.50 -19.65 5.43
CA TYR A 282 -4.24 -20.19 4.92
C TYR A 282 -3.07 -19.93 5.86
N HIS A 283 -3.02 -18.77 6.51
CA HIS A 283 -2.05 -18.53 7.59
C HIS A 283 -2.19 -19.55 8.71
N GLY A 284 -3.40 -19.75 9.22
CA GLY A 284 -3.67 -20.77 10.23
C GLY A 284 -3.26 -22.17 9.77
N LEU A 285 -3.57 -22.52 8.52
CA LEU A 285 -3.24 -23.84 7.96
C LEU A 285 -1.73 -24.06 7.96
N MET A 286 -0.96 -23.06 7.53
CA MET A 286 0.50 -23.12 7.53
C MET A 286 1.07 -23.14 8.95
N GLN A 287 0.46 -22.44 9.91
CA GLN A 287 0.83 -22.51 11.33
C GLN A 287 0.64 -23.93 11.89
N SER A 288 -0.42 -24.63 11.51
CA SER A 288 -0.66 -26.02 11.93
C SER A 288 0.33 -26.99 11.30
N ILE A 289 0.62 -26.85 10.01
CA ILE A 289 1.53 -27.74 9.27
C ILE A 289 2.99 -27.55 9.70
N LEU A 290 3.42 -26.30 9.88
CA LEU A 290 4.81 -25.94 10.20
C LEU A 290 5.05 -25.79 11.71
N LYS A 291 4.09 -26.20 12.55
CA LYS A 291 4.16 -26.00 14.01
C LYS A 291 5.39 -26.58 14.68
N ASN A 292 6.03 -27.58 14.09
CA ASN A 292 7.23 -28.25 14.60
C ASN A 292 8.47 -27.97 13.72
N ASP A 293 8.32 -27.13 12.69
CA ASP A 293 9.42 -26.80 11.79
C ASP A 293 10.26 -25.66 12.39
N THR A 294 11.54 -25.95 12.63
CA THR A 294 12.53 -25.01 13.18
C THR A 294 13.38 -24.38 12.08
N SER A 295 12.91 -24.40 10.84
CA SER A 295 13.62 -23.87 9.68
C SER A 295 12.76 -22.99 8.78
N SER A 296 11.56 -22.60 9.21
CA SER A 296 10.63 -21.79 8.40
C SER A 296 10.17 -20.53 9.10
N ILE A 297 9.95 -19.47 8.31
CA ILE A 297 9.31 -18.22 8.70
C ILE A 297 8.21 -17.94 7.70
N LEU A 298 7.03 -17.54 8.20
CA LEU A 298 5.91 -17.15 7.36
C LEU A 298 5.98 -15.67 7.01
N LEU A 299 5.53 -15.33 5.81
CA LEU A 299 5.42 -13.97 5.30
C LEU A 299 3.99 -13.69 4.83
N ILE A 300 3.43 -12.60 5.33
CA ILE A 300 2.20 -11.99 4.80
C ILE A 300 2.59 -10.62 4.24
N ASP A 301 2.48 -10.49 2.92
CA ASP A 301 2.62 -9.20 2.23
C ASP A 301 1.27 -8.49 2.20
N GLU A 302 1.29 -7.16 2.06
CA GLU A 302 0.08 -6.30 2.08
C GLU A 302 -0.84 -6.65 3.26
N ALA A 303 -0.27 -6.67 4.47
CA ALA A 303 -0.98 -7.08 5.68
C ALA A 303 -2.19 -6.20 5.99
N GLU A 304 -2.23 -4.95 5.50
CA GLU A 304 -3.39 -4.04 5.56
C GLU A 304 -4.66 -4.67 4.95
N ASP A 305 -4.54 -5.51 3.92
CA ASP A 305 -5.67 -6.22 3.31
C ASP A 305 -6.40 -7.13 4.30
N LEU A 306 -5.69 -7.69 5.29
CA LEU A 306 -6.30 -8.53 6.33
C LEU A 306 -7.24 -7.73 7.23
N PHE A 307 -7.04 -6.42 7.32
CA PHE A 307 -7.70 -5.53 8.27
C PHE A 307 -8.57 -4.47 7.60
N HIS A 308 -8.58 -4.39 6.27
CA HIS A 308 -9.40 -3.43 5.52
C HIS A 308 -10.91 -3.55 5.85
N GLU A 309 -11.38 -4.74 6.24
CA GLU A 309 -12.77 -4.98 6.66
C GLU A 309 -13.08 -4.57 8.11
N TYR A 310 -12.06 -4.37 8.93
CA TYR A 310 -12.22 -3.92 10.32
C TYR A 310 -12.91 -2.55 10.40
N TYR A 311 -12.76 -1.72 9.37
CA TYR A 311 -13.33 -0.38 9.29
C TYR A 311 -14.63 -0.30 8.47
N SER A 312 -14.99 -1.33 7.69
CA SER A 312 -16.24 -1.38 6.90
C SER A 312 -17.42 -2.05 7.65
N GLY A 313 -17.18 -2.52 8.88
CA GLY A 313 -18.24 -2.89 9.82
C GLY A 313 -18.78 -4.32 9.73
N ILE A 314 -18.12 -5.25 9.01
CA ILE A 314 -18.58 -6.64 8.88
C ILE A 314 -17.41 -7.66 8.91
N LYS A 315 -17.66 -8.78 9.63
CA LYS A 315 -17.14 -10.18 9.51
C LYS A 315 -15.90 -10.72 10.24
N VAL A 316 -14.77 -10.03 10.43
CA VAL A 316 -13.65 -10.63 11.19
C VAL A 316 -13.72 -10.21 12.67
N SER A 317 -13.98 -11.15 13.57
CA SER A 317 -14.02 -10.85 15.01
C SER A 317 -12.64 -10.44 15.51
N LYS A 318 -12.59 -9.43 16.40
CA LYS A 318 -11.35 -9.01 17.10
C LYS A 318 -10.62 -10.20 17.72
N GLU A 319 -11.39 -11.14 18.24
CA GLU A 319 -10.92 -12.37 18.87
C GLU A 319 -10.14 -13.26 17.90
N ARG A 320 -10.61 -13.45 16.66
CA ARG A 320 -9.91 -14.27 15.65
C ARG A 320 -8.58 -13.64 15.24
N LEU A 321 -8.51 -12.30 15.17
CA LEU A 321 -7.26 -11.59 14.91
C LEU A 321 -6.29 -11.66 16.09
N HIS A 322 -6.79 -11.66 17.33
CA HIS A 322 -5.94 -11.85 18.51
C HIS A 322 -5.38 -13.27 18.57
N GLN A 323 -6.19 -14.29 18.28
CA GLN A 323 -5.73 -15.68 18.17
C GLN A 323 -4.60 -15.86 17.15
N VAL A 324 -4.70 -15.21 15.98
CA VAL A 324 -3.66 -15.25 14.94
C VAL A 324 -2.29 -14.79 15.45
N VAL A 325 -2.26 -13.86 16.41
CA VAL A 325 -1.02 -13.27 16.95
C VAL A 325 -0.56 -13.96 18.24
N GLU A 326 -1.48 -14.50 19.03
CA GLU A 326 -1.17 -15.12 20.33
C GLU A 326 -0.88 -16.63 20.19
N GLU A 327 -1.50 -17.31 19.22
CA GLU A 327 -1.40 -18.76 19.04
C GLU A 327 -0.42 -19.17 17.93
N ASN A 328 0.24 -18.22 17.24
CA ASN A 328 1.18 -18.57 16.18
C ASN A 328 2.41 -19.28 16.77
N LYS A 329 2.76 -20.42 16.18
CA LYS A 329 3.91 -21.25 16.56
C LYS A 329 5.10 -20.99 15.66
N THR A 330 4.84 -20.85 14.36
CA THR A 330 5.83 -20.44 13.38
C THR A 330 5.95 -18.91 13.35
N PRO A 331 7.15 -18.34 13.51
CA PRO A 331 7.36 -16.90 13.42
C PRO A 331 6.79 -16.32 12.11
N THR A 332 6.07 -15.21 12.22
CA THR A 332 5.42 -14.55 11.07
C THR A 332 5.91 -13.11 10.92
N ILE A 333 6.31 -12.76 9.70
CA ILE A 333 6.62 -11.40 9.28
C ILE A 333 5.43 -10.85 8.50
N PHE A 334 4.95 -9.67 8.87
CA PHE A 334 3.90 -8.92 8.20
C PHE A 334 4.52 -7.69 7.53
N ILE A 335 4.26 -7.49 6.24
CA ILE A 335 4.69 -6.30 5.51
C ILE A 335 3.47 -5.42 5.25
N THR A 336 3.60 -4.12 5.49
CA THR A 336 2.53 -3.16 5.20
C THR A 336 3.06 -1.81 4.69
N ASN A 337 2.31 -1.13 3.84
CA ASN A 337 2.58 0.27 3.48
C ASN A 337 1.92 1.24 4.48
N HIS A 338 0.77 0.86 5.03
CA HIS A 338 -0.12 1.72 5.81
C HIS A 338 -0.31 1.14 7.21
N ILE A 339 0.66 1.39 8.10
CA ILE A 339 0.58 0.91 9.49
C ILE A 339 -0.64 1.46 10.24
N GLU A 340 -1.14 2.63 9.81
CA GLU A 340 -2.36 3.26 10.32
C GLU A 340 -3.64 2.44 10.09
N ASP A 341 -3.65 1.54 9.11
CA ASP A 341 -4.79 0.68 8.80
C ASP A 341 -4.81 -0.59 9.65
N LEU A 342 -3.75 -0.85 10.43
CA LEU A 342 -3.67 -1.98 11.35
C LEU A 342 -4.24 -1.60 12.73
N PRO A 343 -5.07 -2.47 13.35
CA PRO A 343 -5.61 -2.20 14.68
C PRO A 343 -4.49 -2.04 15.74
N PRO A 344 -4.54 -1.03 16.63
CA PRO A 344 -3.52 -0.84 17.66
C PRO A 344 -3.31 -2.06 18.58
N SER A 345 -4.36 -2.87 18.79
CA SER A 345 -4.27 -4.11 19.58
C SER A 345 -3.40 -5.20 18.92
N PHE A 346 -3.30 -5.19 17.58
CA PHE A 346 -2.44 -6.08 16.81
C PHE A 346 -0.98 -5.57 16.87
N ILE A 347 -0.78 -4.28 16.63
CA ILE A 347 0.54 -3.62 16.64
C ILE A 347 1.26 -3.84 17.98
N ARG A 348 0.57 -3.70 19.12
CA ARG A 348 1.15 -3.87 20.47
C ARG A 348 1.71 -5.27 20.76
N ARG A 349 1.32 -6.27 19.97
CA ARG A 349 1.74 -7.68 20.14
C ARG A 349 2.80 -8.11 19.13
N CYS A 350 3.31 -7.18 18.34
CA CYS A 350 4.33 -7.43 17.34
C CYS A 350 5.58 -6.60 17.64
N VAL A 351 6.74 -7.09 17.20
CA VAL A 351 7.95 -6.27 17.09
C VAL A 351 7.83 -5.44 15.81
N VAL A 352 7.87 -4.11 15.93
CA VAL A 352 7.60 -3.19 14.82
C VAL A 352 8.88 -2.53 14.35
N LEU A 353 9.16 -2.59 13.04
CA LEU A 353 10.30 -1.94 12.41
C LEU A 353 9.84 -1.00 11.29
N HIS A 354 10.19 0.27 11.42
CA HIS A 354 10.00 1.27 10.37
C HIS A 354 11.19 1.26 9.40
N ILE A 355 10.91 1.08 8.12
CA ILE A 355 11.90 1.07 7.05
C ILE A 355 11.84 2.43 6.37
N THR A 356 12.80 3.27 6.71
CA THR A 356 12.99 4.59 6.12
C THR A 356 13.70 4.51 4.77
N SER A 357 13.64 5.59 4.01
CA SER A 357 14.41 5.72 2.77
C SER A 357 15.91 5.66 3.10
N PRO A 358 16.71 4.86 2.38
CA PRO A 358 18.14 4.72 2.66
C PRO A 358 18.88 6.05 2.42
N PRO A 359 19.88 6.40 3.25
CA PRO A 359 20.75 7.55 3.02
C PRO A 359 21.38 7.56 1.63
N ARG A 360 21.64 8.77 1.08
CA ARG A 360 22.15 8.99 -0.30
C ARG A 360 23.31 8.06 -0.68
N SER A 361 24.26 7.84 0.23
CA SER A 361 25.43 6.98 0.00
C SER A 361 25.06 5.50 -0.26
N ILE A 362 24.07 4.97 0.45
CA ILE A 362 23.58 3.59 0.32
C ILE A 362 22.60 3.51 -0.86
N LYS A 363 21.76 4.53 -1.03
CA LYS A 363 20.85 4.67 -2.16
C LYS A 363 21.62 4.58 -3.47
N LEU A 364 22.75 5.28 -3.61
CA LEU A 364 23.59 5.21 -4.80
C LEU A 364 24.08 3.79 -5.10
N ASP A 365 24.56 3.04 -4.09
CA ASP A 365 25.03 1.67 -4.30
C ASP A 365 23.88 0.74 -4.73
N LEU A 366 22.75 0.78 -4.00
CA LEU A 366 21.55 -0.01 -4.32
C LEU A 366 21.02 0.27 -5.73
N LEU A 367 20.92 1.54 -6.09
CA LEU A 367 20.44 2.01 -7.40
C LEU A 367 21.43 1.70 -8.53
N SER A 368 22.72 1.54 -8.21
CA SER A 368 23.74 1.22 -9.22
C SER A 368 23.77 -0.26 -9.64
N LYS A 369 23.33 -1.18 -8.76
CA LYS A 369 23.38 -2.64 -8.99
C LYS A 369 22.62 -3.06 -10.26
N PRO A 370 21.37 -2.61 -10.53
CA PRO A 370 20.65 -2.99 -11.75
C PRO A 370 21.29 -2.45 -13.05
N LEU A 371 22.07 -1.37 -12.95
CA LEU A 371 22.70 -0.66 -14.08
C LEU A 371 24.02 -1.31 -14.54
N VAL A 372 24.51 -2.33 -13.82
CA VAL A 372 25.70 -3.09 -14.21
C VAL A 372 25.50 -3.69 -15.61
N GLY A 373 26.49 -3.48 -16.49
CA GLY A 373 26.48 -3.92 -17.89
C GLY A 373 26.10 -2.84 -18.91
N LEU A 374 25.47 -1.74 -18.50
CA LEU A 374 25.01 -0.68 -19.40
C LEU A 374 26.05 0.42 -19.70
N ARG A 375 27.23 0.39 -19.07
CA ARG A 375 28.30 1.41 -19.19
C ARG A 375 27.83 2.85 -18.90
N ILE A 376 26.97 3.00 -17.90
CA ILE A 376 26.43 4.29 -17.45
C ILE A 376 27.48 5.06 -16.62
N SER A 377 27.55 6.38 -16.82
CA SER A 377 28.48 7.30 -16.16
C SER A 377 28.21 7.42 -14.65
N GLN A 378 29.26 7.76 -13.89
CA GLN A 378 29.15 7.95 -12.45
C GLN A 378 28.28 9.17 -12.10
N THR A 379 28.43 10.27 -12.86
CA THR A 379 27.62 11.48 -12.72
C THR A 379 26.12 11.23 -12.88
N PHE A 380 25.73 10.34 -13.79
CA PHE A 380 24.33 9.97 -13.96
C PHE A 380 23.80 9.17 -12.76
N LYS A 381 24.59 8.23 -12.24
CA LYS A 381 24.22 7.45 -11.04
C LYS A 381 24.07 8.32 -9.80
N GLU A 382 24.94 9.32 -9.64
CA GLU A 382 24.85 10.32 -8.57
C GLU A 382 23.55 11.12 -8.69
N GLY A 383 23.22 11.60 -9.90
CA GLY A 383 21.96 12.32 -10.13
C GLY A 383 20.70 11.48 -9.88
N LEU A 384 20.75 10.16 -10.07
CA LEU A 384 19.63 9.28 -9.70
C LEU A 384 19.45 9.16 -8.18
N ALA A 385 20.54 9.22 -7.40
CA ALA A 385 20.46 9.16 -5.95
C ALA A 385 19.81 10.41 -5.34
N ASP A 386 19.78 11.52 -6.08
CA ASP A 386 19.17 12.79 -5.67
C ASP A 386 17.65 12.83 -5.85
N ILE A 387 17.07 11.83 -6.54
CA ILE A 387 15.62 11.74 -6.74
C ILE A 387 15.01 11.00 -5.56
N ASP A 388 14.31 11.71 -4.67
CA ASP A 388 13.74 11.14 -3.43
C ASP A 388 12.80 9.98 -3.69
N ALA A 389 11.85 10.14 -4.62
CA ALA A 389 10.85 9.13 -4.97
C ALA A 389 11.40 7.92 -5.73
N LEU A 390 12.70 7.88 -6.04
CA LEU A 390 13.29 6.80 -6.83
C LEU A 390 13.58 5.57 -5.98
N THR A 391 13.03 4.43 -6.42
CA THR A 391 13.19 3.12 -5.78
C THR A 391 14.02 2.18 -6.66
N PRO A 392 14.63 1.12 -6.09
CA PRO A 392 15.32 0.10 -6.87
C PRO A 392 14.42 -0.57 -7.94
N ALA A 393 13.11 -0.66 -7.71
CA ALA A 393 12.16 -1.23 -8.66
C ALA A 393 12.04 -0.38 -9.93
N HIS A 394 11.97 0.96 -9.79
CA HIS A 394 11.96 1.89 -10.93
C HIS A 394 13.20 1.72 -11.81
N ILE A 395 14.38 1.63 -11.19
CA ILE A 395 15.64 1.45 -11.92
C ILE A 395 15.74 0.06 -12.54
N THR A 396 15.31 -0.98 -11.83
CA THR A 396 15.38 -2.36 -12.35
C THR A 396 14.54 -2.51 -13.61
N SER A 397 13.33 -1.93 -13.63
CA SER A 397 12.47 -1.89 -14.81
C SER A 397 13.12 -1.11 -15.96
N ALA A 398 13.61 0.10 -15.69
CA ALA A 398 14.28 0.94 -16.69
C ALA A 398 15.55 0.27 -17.27
N ALA A 399 16.38 -0.32 -16.41
CA ALA A 399 17.59 -1.03 -16.79
C ALA A 399 17.28 -2.30 -17.59
N HIS A 400 16.18 -3.00 -17.26
CA HIS A 400 15.72 -4.15 -18.03
C HIS A 400 15.39 -3.75 -19.47
N VAL A 401 14.63 -2.67 -19.68
CA VAL A 401 14.32 -2.15 -21.02
C VAL A 401 15.60 -1.81 -21.79
N ALA A 402 16.52 -1.07 -21.19
CA ALA A 402 17.78 -0.71 -21.84
C ALA A 402 18.64 -1.94 -22.21
N LYS A 403 18.69 -2.95 -21.33
CA LYS A 403 19.42 -4.22 -21.57
C LYS A 403 18.78 -5.03 -22.69
N THR A 404 17.46 -5.15 -22.71
CA THR A 404 16.72 -5.92 -23.71
C THR A 404 16.89 -5.35 -25.11
N ILE A 405 17.01 -4.03 -25.23
CA ILE A 405 17.24 -3.34 -26.51
C ILE A 405 18.76 -3.26 -26.85
N GLY A 406 19.64 -3.70 -25.94
CA GLY A 406 21.09 -3.71 -26.16
C GLY A 406 21.74 -2.33 -26.12
N LEU A 407 21.12 -1.34 -25.45
CA LEU A 407 21.64 0.02 -25.35
C LEU A 407 22.82 0.08 -24.37
N THR A 408 23.81 0.93 -24.66
CA THR A 408 24.95 1.19 -23.76
C THR A 408 25.37 2.66 -23.77
N GLY A 409 26.07 3.10 -22.71
CA GLY A 409 26.57 4.47 -22.58
C GLY A 409 25.44 5.50 -22.55
N LYS A 410 25.60 6.63 -23.26
CA LYS A 410 24.63 7.74 -23.28
C LYS A 410 23.23 7.34 -23.77
N ALA A 411 23.13 6.40 -24.70
CA ALA A 411 21.83 5.93 -25.18
C ALA A 411 21.07 5.14 -24.10
N ALA A 412 21.79 4.37 -23.28
CA ALA A 412 21.21 3.69 -22.13
C ALA A 412 20.80 4.69 -21.04
N GLU A 413 21.61 5.72 -20.77
CA GLU A 413 21.27 6.79 -19.82
C GLU A 413 19.98 7.50 -20.21
N GLN A 414 19.83 7.87 -21.47
CA GLN A 414 18.65 8.55 -21.97
C GLN A 414 17.39 7.67 -21.85
N CYS A 415 17.50 6.39 -22.21
CA CYS A 415 16.40 5.43 -22.06
C CYS A 415 15.99 5.25 -20.60
N VAL A 416 16.97 5.08 -19.71
CA VAL A 416 16.72 4.91 -18.27
C VAL A 416 16.07 6.16 -17.67
N HIS A 417 16.58 7.35 -18.00
CA HIS A 417 16.01 8.61 -17.54
C HIS A 417 14.56 8.79 -18.01
N GLN A 418 14.29 8.59 -19.29
CA GLN A 418 12.94 8.74 -19.85
C GLN A 418 11.95 7.77 -19.20
N HIS A 419 12.34 6.51 -19.00
CA HIS A 419 11.48 5.52 -18.35
C HIS A 419 11.17 5.88 -16.90
N ILE A 420 12.19 6.32 -16.15
CA ILE A 420 12.03 6.78 -14.77
C ILE A 420 11.10 7.99 -14.71
N GLU A 421 11.34 9.01 -15.54
CA GLU A 421 10.55 10.23 -15.57
C GLU A 421 9.08 9.94 -15.91
N GLN A 422 8.81 9.11 -16.91
CA GLN A 422 7.45 8.70 -17.27
C GLN A 422 6.76 7.92 -16.16
N THR A 423 7.49 7.00 -15.50
CA THR A 423 6.94 6.19 -14.41
C THR A 423 6.60 7.06 -13.19
N LEU A 424 7.53 7.92 -12.78
CA LEU A 424 7.33 8.82 -11.64
C LEU A 424 6.17 9.80 -11.90
N ASN A 425 6.10 10.39 -13.09
CA ASN A 425 4.99 11.24 -13.49
C ASN A 425 3.64 10.50 -13.49
N ALA A 426 3.60 9.26 -14.00
CA ALA A 426 2.38 8.44 -13.97
C ALA A 426 1.93 8.10 -12.54
N CYS A 427 2.88 7.92 -11.62
CA CYS A 427 2.62 7.69 -10.20
C CYS A 427 2.33 8.98 -9.41
N ASN A 428 2.28 10.15 -10.05
CA ASN A 428 2.22 11.47 -9.39
C ASN A 428 3.33 11.72 -8.37
N LEU A 429 4.46 11.01 -8.50
CA LEU A 429 5.65 11.20 -7.69
C LEU A 429 6.53 12.21 -8.44
N GLN A 430 6.74 13.39 -7.87
CA GLN A 430 7.58 14.40 -8.51
C GLN A 430 9.03 13.88 -8.57
N SER A 431 9.61 13.76 -9.77
CA SER A 431 11.02 13.36 -9.97
C SER A 431 12.02 14.42 -9.55
N THR A 432 11.53 15.61 -9.23
CA THR A 432 12.28 16.72 -8.68
C THR A 432 11.32 17.44 -7.75
N VAL A 433 11.66 17.57 -6.46
CA VAL A 433 11.23 18.76 -5.74
C VAL A 433 11.71 19.91 -6.63
N PRO A 434 10.84 20.80 -7.15
CA PRO A 434 11.30 21.87 -7.99
C PRO A 434 12.32 22.68 -7.20
N HIS A 435 13.61 22.45 -7.44
CA HIS A 435 14.65 23.27 -6.87
C HIS A 435 14.39 24.69 -7.34
N TYR A 436 14.22 25.58 -6.39
CA TYR A 436 14.00 26.99 -6.66
C TYR A 436 15.26 27.54 -7.36
N HIS A 437 15.26 27.52 -8.70
CA HIS A 437 16.27 28.22 -9.48
C HIS A 437 15.88 29.69 -9.56
N ALA A 438 16.37 30.47 -8.59
CA ALA A 438 16.22 31.91 -8.61
C ALA A 438 16.80 32.48 -9.92
N GLU A 439 16.02 33.29 -10.65
CA GLU A 439 16.50 33.94 -11.89
C GLU A 439 17.60 34.98 -11.60
N LEU A 440 17.67 35.46 -10.34
CA LEU A 440 18.70 36.33 -9.81
C LEU A 440 19.32 35.67 -8.57
N PRO A 441 20.65 35.76 -8.36
CA PRO A 441 21.27 35.31 -7.12
C PRO A 441 20.66 36.08 -5.93
N PHE A 442 20.42 35.37 -4.82
CA PHE A 442 19.86 35.99 -3.62
C PHE A 442 20.89 36.95 -3.00
N ASP A 443 20.48 38.19 -2.74
CA ASP A 443 21.25 39.15 -1.96
C ASP A 443 20.32 39.80 -0.93
N LYS A 444 20.68 39.64 0.34
CA LYS A 444 19.95 40.19 1.49
C LYS A 444 19.71 41.69 1.41
N GLN A 445 20.53 42.42 0.66
CA GLN A 445 20.42 43.88 0.47
C GLN A 445 19.20 44.28 -0.36
N PHE A 446 18.61 43.37 -1.14
CA PHE A 446 17.40 43.64 -1.94
C PHE A 446 16.10 43.21 -1.26
N ILE A 447 16.17 42.77 -0.01
CA ILE A 447 14.97 42.54 0.80
C ILE A 447 14.67 43.80 1.60
N ASN A 448 13.48 44.37 1.42
CA ASN A 448 13.01 45.50 2.20
C ASN A 448 12.04 45.03 3.29
N LEU A 449 12.57 44.68 4.46
CA LEU A 449 11.79 44.23 5.61
C LEU A 449 11.24 45.42 6.41
N LYS A 450 9.96 45.33 6.76
CA LYS A 450 9.27 46.18 7.73
C LYS A 450 8.55 45.29 8.74
N GLY A 451 8.68 45.59 10.02
CA GLY A 451 7.96 44.85 11.07
C GLY A 451 8.68 44.86 12.40
N GLU A 452 8.49 43.78 13.16
CA GLU A 452 9.08 43.58 14.50
C GLU A 452 10.59 43.30 14.44
N LEU A 453 11.05 42.71 13.33
CA LEU A 453 12.47 42.54 13.01
C LEU A 453 12.80 43.35 11.75
N ASN A 454 13.81 44.22 11.86
CA ASN A 454 14.18 45.16 10.79
C ASN A 454 15.38 44.67 9.98
N SER A 455 15.99 43.54 10.37
CA SER A 455 17.12 42.96 9.66
C SER A 455 16.99 41.44 9.52
N ILE A 456 17.52 40.91 8.42
CA ILE A 456 17.61 39.45 8.19
C ILE A 456 18.55 38.81 9.21
N ASP A 457 19.60 39.52 9.63
CA ASP A 457 20.57 39.01 10.59
C ASP A 457 19.95 38.81 11.99
N GLU A 458 18.96 39.62 12.39
CA GLU A 458 18.18 39.38 13.61
C GLU A 458 17.23 38.19 13.47
N LEU A 459 16.63 37.99 12.30
CA LEU A 459 15.79 36.82 12.02
C LEU A 459 16.60 35.52 12.09
N ILE A 460 17.79 35.50 11.49
CA ILE A 460 18.73 34.37 11.59
C ILE A 460 19.05 34.10 13.06
N LYS A 461 19.42 35.14 13.83
CA LYS A 461 19.70 34.98 15.25
C LYS A 461 18.51 34.41 16.02
N ALA A 462 17.31 34.91 15.80
CA ALA A 462 16.10 34.41 16.46
C ALA A 462 15.89 32.91 16.18
N VAL A 463 15.97 32.52 14.91
CA VAL A 463 15.78 31.13 14.47
C VAL A 463 16.88 30.20 15.00
N THR A 464 18.13 30.68 15.10
CA THR A 464 19.25 29.90 15.67
C THR A 464 19.23 29.79 17.20
N THR A 465 18.57 30.74 17.88
CA THR A 465 18.57 30.81 19.36
C THR A 465 17.38 30.06 19.95
N PHE A 466 16.26 30.02 19.23
CA PHE A 466 15.02 29.42 19.70
C PHE A 466 14.53 28.35 18.70
N ASP A 467 14.51 27.11 19.19
CA ASP A 467 13.84 26.01 18.50
C ASP A 467 12.34 26.31 18.37
N GLY A 468 11.71 25.87 17.27
CA GLY A 468 10.28 26.07 17.05
C GLY A 468 9.87 27.48 16.62
N THR A 469 10.79 28.26 16.04
CA THR A 469 10.46 29.63 15.58
C THR A 469 9.42 29.60 14.45
N ARG A 470 8.29 30.31 14.62
CA ARG A 470 7.23 30.41 13.60
C ARG A 470 7.12 31.84 13.08
N ALA A 471 7.43 32.04 11.80
CA ALA A 471 7.40 33.35 11.17
C ALA A 471 6.41 33.39 9.98
N LEU A 472 5.57 34.42 9.95
CA LEU A 472 4.65 34.71 8.85
C LEU A 472 5.15 35.90 8.02
N LEU A 473 5.40 35.64 6.76
CA LEU A 473 5.93 36.57 5.76
C LEU A 473 4.78 37.12 4.90
N PHE A 474 4.59 38.43 4.97
CA PHE A 474 3.66 39.18 4.12
C PHE A 474 4.42 39.93 3.04
N GLY A 475 3.77 40.17 1.90
CA GLY A 475 4.28 41.07 0.89
C GLY A 475 3.63 40.80 -0.44
N VAL A 476 3.69 41.76 -1.36
CA VAL A 476 3.19 41.53 -2.72
C VAL A 476 4.01 40.45 -3.44
N PRO A 477 3.47 39.83 -4.52
CA PRO A 477 4.24 38.88 -5.31
C PRO A 477 5.57 39.48 -5.82
N GLY A 478 6.63 38.69 -5.76
CA GLY A 478 7.96 39.08 -6.24
C GLY A 478 8.83 39.89 -5.27
N THR A 479 8.44 40.07 -4.00
CA THR A 479 9.29 40.72 -2.98
C THR A 479 10.38 39.82 -2.38
N GLY A 480 10.45 38.54 -2.78
CA GLY A 480 11.50 37.61 -2.37
C GLY A 480 11.19 36.76 -1.14
N LYS A 481 9.92 36.56 -0.76
CA LYS A 481 9.50 35.71 0.38
C LYS A 481 10.08 34.29 0.30
N THR A 482 9.81 33.58 -0.80
CA THR A 482 10.32 32.22 -1.04
C THR A 482 11.86 32.21 -1.10
N ALA A 483 12.47 33.21 -1.73
CA ALA A 483 13.93 33.31 -1.85
C ALA A 483 14.61 33.54 -0.49
N LEU A 484 14.01 34.34 0.40
CA LEU A 484 14.48 34.58 1.76
C LEU A 484 14.51 33.28 2.56
N VAL A 485 13.45 32.48 2.51
CA VAL A 485 13.38 31.21 3.26
C VAL A 485 14.37 30.18 2.72
N ASN A 486 14.53 30.08 1.39
CA ASN A 486 15.58 29.24 0.79
C ASN A 486 16.98 29.64 1.30
N HIS A 487 17.29 30.94 1.28
CA HIS A 487 18.56 31.42 1.79
C HIS A 487 18.76 31.16 3.29
N LEU A 488 17.70 31.28 4.10
CA LEU A 488 17.76 30.95 5.52
C LEU A 488 18.07 29.47 5.74
N ALA A 489 17.43 28.56 4.98
CA ALA A 489 17.72 27.13 5.07
C ALA A 489 19.17 26.81 4.67
N GLU A 490 19.69 27.43 3.61
CA GLU A 490 21.09 27.32 3.21
C GLU A 490 22.05 27.81 4.30
N CYS A 491 21.75 28.96 4.93
CA CYS A 491 22.57 29.50 6.02
C CYS A 491 22.54 28.65 7.29
N LEU A 492 21.45 27.92 7.52
CA LEU A 492 21.26 27.05 8.68
C LEU A 492 21.72 25.60 8.43
N GLU A 493 22.13 25.28 7.20
CA GLU A 493 22.48 23.92 6.77
C GLU A 493 21.36 22.89 7.05
N GLN A 494 20.09 23.33 6.97
CA GLN A 494 18.91 22.49 7.18
C GLN A 494 18.17 22.21 5.87
N GLU A 495 17.56 21.02 5.78
CA GLU A 495 16.68 20.67 4.67
C GLU A 495 15.44 21.58 4.67
N LEU A 496 14.97 21.99 3.49
CA LEU A 496 13.79 22.84 3.33
C LEU A 496 12.65 22.06 2.69
N ILE A 497 11.59 21.81 3.45
CA ILE A 497 10.36 21.20 2.94
C ILE A 497 9.39 22.30 2.56
N THR A 498 9.16 22.48 1.26
CA THR A 498 8.22 23.47 0.74
C THR A 498 6.88 22.84 0.42
N VAL A 499 5.81 23.40 0.99
CA VAL A 499 4.43 22.97 0.80
C VAL A 499 3.61 24.14 0.29
N LYS A 500 3.00 24.00 -0.89
CA LYS A 500 1.99 24.96 -1.34
C LYS A 500 0.66 24.59 -0.69
N CYS A 501 0.08 25.51 0.07
CA CYS A 501 -1.18 25.25 0.77
C CYS A 501 -2.36 24.96 -0.18
N SER A 502 -2.28 25.42 -1.44
CA SER A 502 -3.24 25.10 -2.49
C SER A 502 -3.24 23.61 -2.88
N ASP A 503 -2.09 22.94 -2.84
CA ASP A 503 -1.95 21.52 -3.17
C ASP A 503 -2.56 20.60 -2.08
N VAL A 504 -2.64 21.10 -0.83
CA VAL A 504 -3.22 20.38 0.32
C VAL A 504 -4.74 20.29 0.22
N LEU A 505 -5.39 21.28 -0.38
CA LEU A 505 -6.86 21.34 -0.56
C LEU A 505 -7.37 20.53 -1.76
N GLY A 506 -6.51 20.24 -2.75
CA GLY A 506 -6.93 19.78 -4.08
C GLY A 506 -7.16 18.27 -4.26
N LYS A 507 -6.75 17.42 -3.32
CA LYS A 507 -6.80 15.95 -3.47
C LYS A 507 -7.56 15.32 -2.30
N TYR A 508 -8.79 14.90 -2.58
CA TYR A 508 -9.67 14.07 -1.74
C TYR A 508 -10.18 14.74 -0.45
N VAL A 509 -11.47 15.11 -0.48
CA VAL A 509 -12.27 15.46 0.71
C VAL A 509 -12.37 14.21 1.59
N GLY A 510 -11.40 14.03 2.50
CA GLY A 510 -11.29 12.89 3.41
C GLY A 510 -9.86 12.52 3.83
N GLU A 511 -8.85 12.71 2.97
CA GLU A 511 -7.44 12.33 3.24
C GLU A 511 -6.52 13.51 3.59
N SER A 512 -6.99 14.75 3.44
CA SER A 512 -6.19 15.96 3.62
C SER A 512 -5.61 16.11 5.03
N GLU A 513 -6.33 15.70 6.09
CA GLU A 513 -5.84 15.77 7.48
C GLU A 513 -4.65 14.83 7.71
N LYS A 514 -4.74 13.57 7.23
CA LYS A 514 -3.65 12.60 7.31
C LYS A 514 -2.41 13.11 6.56
N ASN A 515 -2.61 13.73 5.39
CA ASN A 515 -1.52 14.27 4.61
C ASN A 515 -0.83 15.47 5.30
N VAL A 516 -1.60 16.36 5.93
CA VAL A 516 -1.05 17.43 6.78
C VAL A 516 -0.21 16.83 7.91
N ALA A 517 -0.75 15.90 8.68
CA ALA A 517 -0.01 15.26 9.78
C ALA A 517 1.27 14.56 9.29
N ARG A 518 1.22 13.91 8.10
CA ARG A 518 2.39 13.28 7.47
C ARG A 518 3.48 14.28 7.13
N ILE A 519 3.14 15.43 6.53
CA ILE A 519 4.08 16.50 6.19
C ILE A 519 4.78 17.02 7.45
N PHE A 520 4.04 17.32 8.51
CA PHE A 520 4.62 17.79 9.77
C PHE A 520 5.51 16.72 10.42
N ARG A 521 5.08 15.45 10.40
CA ARG A 521 5.88 14.33 10.90
C ARG A 521 7.17 14.15 10.09
N GLN A 522 7.10 14.25 8.77
CA GLN A 522 8.28 14.14 7.89
C GLN A 522 9.28 15.27 8.20
N ALA A 523 8.80 16.51 8.28
CA ALA A 523 9.63 17.66 8.65
C ALA A 523 10.30 17.47 10.01
N TYR A 524 9.57 16.94 10.99
CA TYR A 524 10.10 16.63 12.32
C TYR A 524 11.16 15.54 12.29
N GLN A 525 10.93 14.44 11.56
CA GLN A 525 11.88 13.33 11.44
C GLN A 525 13.17 13.74 10.73
N GLN A 526 13.10 14.66 9.76
CA GLN A 526 14.25 15.15 9.00
C GLN A 526 14.95 16.35 9.66
N ASN A 527 14.42 16.86 10.78
CA ASN A 527 14.85 18.13 11.39
C ASN A 527 14.92 19.29 10.37
N ALA A 528 13.91 19.35 9.51
CA ALA A 528 13.83 20.25 8.37
C ALA A 528 13.05 21.52 8.71
N ILE A 529 13.35 22.61 8.00
CA ILE A 529 12.55 23.83 8.02
C ILE A 529 11.30 23.60 7.16
N LEU A 530 10.13 23.87 7.73
CA LEU A 530 8.86 23.76 7.01
C LEU A 530 8.46 25.12 6.42
N PHE A 531 8.41 25.21 5.09
CA PHE A 531 7.95 26.40 4.37
C PHE A 531 6.57 26.19 3.76
N LEU A 532 5.60 26.96 4.25
CA LEU A 532 4.22 26.96 3.80
C LEU A 532 4.02 28.16 2.85
N ASP A 533 3.93 27.90 1.54
CA ASP A 533 3.70 28.95 0.55
C ASP A 533 2.22 29.10 0.20
N GLU A 534 1.82 30.30 -0.20
CA GLU A 534 0.43 30.67 -0.53
C GLU A 534 -0.58 30.32 0.58
N VAL A 535 -0.21 30.57 1.84
CA VAL A 535 -1.07 30.22 2.99
C VAL A 535 -2.41 30.95 2.99
N ASP A 536 -2.56 32.02 2.20
CA ASP A 536 -3.84 32.69 1.98
C ASP A 536 -4.90 31.84 1.27
N SER A 537 -4.51 30.75 0.62
CA SER A 537 -5.44 29.76 0.08
C SER A 537 -6.16 28.96 1.18
N LEU A 538 -5.47 28.72 2.32
CA LEU A 538 -5.95 27.87 3.40
C LEU A 538 -6.39 28.68 4.64
N LEU A 539 -5.67 29.75 4.97
CA LEU A 539 -5.88 30.57 6.17
C LEU A 539 -6.76 31.81 5.92
N SER A 540 -7.59 31.81 4.87
CA SER A 540 -8.51 32.92 4.60
C SER A 540 -9.62 33.04 5.66
N GLU A 541 -10.28 34.20 5.75
CA GLU A 541 -11.32 34.45 6.76
C GLU A 541 -12.39 33.33 6.79
N ARG A 542 -12.51 32.66 7.93
CA ARG A 542 -13.41 31.51 8.15
C ARG A 542 -14.88 31.81 7.84
N SER A 543 -15.29 33.07 7.94
CA SER A 543 -16.63 33.58 7.59
C SER A 543 -16.96 33.40 6.11
N SER A 544 -15.95 33.38 5.24
CA SER A 544 -16.08 33.22 3.80
C SER A 544 -16.10 31.75 3.34
N MET A 545 -15.77 30.80 4.24
CA MET A 545 -15.75 29.37 3.94
C MET A 545 -17.14 28.74 4.09
N ILE A 546 -17.68 28.19 2.99
CA ILE A 546 -19.02 27.55 2.94
C ILE A 546 -18.97 26.12 3.48
N ASN A 547 -17.86 25.40 3.29
CA ASN A 547 -17.74 23.98 3.65
C ASN A 547 -17.27 23.78 5.09
N ILE A 548 -17.91 22.85 5.81
CA ILE A 548 -17.55 22.47 7.19
C ILE A 548 -16.20 21.74 7.23
N PHE A 549 -15.93 20.89 6.23
CA PHE A 549 -14.69 20.12 6.11
C PHE A 549 -13.45 21.03 5.99
N ASP A 550 -13.52 22.08 5.17
CA ASP A 550 -12.42 23.05 5.02
C ASP A 550 -12.10 23.73 6.36
N ARG A 551 -13.11 23.99 7.20
CA ARG A 551 -12.91 24.57 8.54
C ARG A 551 -12.23 23.60 9.50
N GLN A 552 -12.55 22.30 9.43
CA GLN A 552 -11.91 21.28 10.26
C GLN A 552 -10.43 21.11 9.89
N LEU A 553 -10.14 21.02 8.59
CA LEU A 553 -8.77 20.94 8.07
C LEU A 553 -7.92 22.14 8.51
N VAL A 554 -8.47 23.36 8.43
CA VAL A 554 -7.78 24.58 8.88
C VAL A 554 -7.51 24.56 10.39
N ASN A 555 -8.43 24.02 11.20
CA ASN A 555 -8.21 23.89 12.65
C ASN A 555 -7.11 22.89 12.96
N GLU A 556 -7.13 21.71 12.33
CA GLU A 556 -6.08 20.70 12.50
C GLU A 556 -4.72 21.25 12.07
N PHE A 557 -4.66 21.94 10.93
CA PHE A 557 -3.44 22.58 10.45
C PHE A 557 -2.87 23.61 11.45
N LEU A 558 -3.74 24.45 12.02
CA LEU A 558 -3.32 25.41 13.04
C LEU A 558 -2.89 24.74 14.36
N GLN A 559 -3.54 23.63 14.73
CA GLN A 559 -3.15 22.84 15.90
C GLN A 559 -1.77 22.22 15.71
N GLN A 560 -1.46 21.68 14.52
CA GLN A 560 -0.14 21.15 14.19
C GLN A 560 0.95 22.24 14.26
N ILE A 561 0.68 23.46 13.78
CA ILE A 561 1.61 24.60 13.93
C ILE A 561 1.83 24.96 15.40
N GLU A 562 0.78 24.87 16.23
CA GLU A 562 0.84 25.23 17.65
C GLU A 562 1.61 24.21 18.49
N GLN A 563 1.47 22.92 18.16
CA GLN A 563 2.08 21.80 18.89
C GLN A 563 3.49 21.43 18.39
N SER A 564 3.89 21.92 17.22
CA SER A 564 5.16 21.57 16.61
C SER A 564 6.32 22.40 17.17
N GLU A 565 7.45 21.74 17.41
CA GLU A 565 8.75 22.35 17.73
C GLU A 565 9.57 22.66 16.48
N LEU A 566 8.98 22.54 15.28
CA LEU A 566 9.63 22.84 14.01
C LEU A 566 9.80 24.33 13.78
N THR A 567 10.88 24.71 13.11
CA THR A 567 11.01 26.03 12.49
C THR A 567 10.06 26.12 11.30
N ILE A 568 9.07 27.01 11.36
CA ILE A 568 8.02 27.16 10.35
C ILE A 568 8.07 28.56 9.76
N PHE A 569 8.17 28.64 8.44
CA PHE A 569 7.95 29.87 7.69
C PHE A 569 6.66 29.75 6.89
N ALA A 570 5.78 30.74 6.98
CA ALA A 570 4.57 30.82 6.16
C ALA A 570 4.63 32.07 5.29
N ALA A 571 4.23 32.00 4.02
CA ALA A 571 4.20 33.15 3.12
C ALA A 571 2.78 33.40 2.58
N SER A 572 2.37 34.67 2.62
CA SER A 572 1.11 35.12 2.04
C SER A 572 1.30 36.36 1.17
N ASN A 573 0.61 36.37 0.02
CA ASN A 573 0.54 37.54 -0.84
C ASN A 573 -0.56 38.54 -0.42
N ARG A 574 -1.49 38.11 0.44
CA ARG A 574 -2.71 38.84 0.78
C ARG A 574 -2.90 38.91 2.30
N ALA A 575 -2.11 39.75 2.95
CA ALA A 575 -2.18 39.94 4.41
C ALA A 575 -3.59 40.27 4.93
N GLN A 576 -4.40 40.98 4.13
CA GLN A 576 -5.73 41.46 4.51
C GLN A 576 -6.76 40.35 4.72
N ILE A 577 -6.58 39.18 4.09
CA ILE A 577 -7.59 38.11 4.10
C ILE A 577 -7.26 36.99 5.08
N ILE A 578 -6.10 37.03 5.73
CA ILE A 578 -5.68 36.00 6.68
C ILE A 578 -6.47 36.14 7.98
N ASP A 579 -6.99 35.02 8.47
CA ASP A 579 -7.74 34.96 9.72
C ASP A 579 -6.91 35.44 10.93
N LYS A 580 -7.54 36.27 11.77
CA LYS A 580 -6.93 36.79 13.01
C LYS A 580 -6.55 35.68 13.98
N ALA A 581 -7.24 34.55 13.99
CA ALA A 581 -6.86 33.42 14.82
C ALA A 581 -5.52 32.83 14.35
N ALA A 582 -5.34 32.64 13.04
CA ALA A 582 -4.08 32.14 12.49
C ALA A 582 -2.89 33.07 12.82
N LEU A 583 -3.09 34.38 12.72
CA LEU A 583 -2.08 35.38 13.09
C LEU A 583 -1.54 35.24 14.53
N ARG A 584 -2.30 34.66 15.46
CA ARG A 584 -1.86 34.49 16.87
C ARG A 584 -0.91 33.31 17.09
N ARG A 585 -0.79 32.40 16.10
CA ARG A 585 0.05 31.20 16.19
C ARG A 585 1.45 31.38 15.62
N PHE A 586 1.72 32.52 14.99
CA PHE A 586 3.04 32.88 14.49
C PHE A 586 3.67 33.90 15.43
N ASP A 587 4.91 33.60 15.82
CA ASP A 587 5.71 34.39 16.77
C ASP A 587 6.17 35.71 16.13
N PHE A 588 6.55 35.66 14.84
CA PHE A 588 6.99 36.83 14.08
C PHE A 588 6.09 37.13 12.89
N LYS A 589 5.79 38.41 12.68
CA LYS A 589 5.04 38.91 11.50
C LYS A 589 5.89 39.90 10.73
N LEU A 590 6.39 39.48 9.58
CA LEU A 590 7.33 40.26 8.78
C LEU A 590 6.69 40.70 7.48
N THR A 591 6.78 41.99 7.16
CA THR A 591 6.27 42.53 5.90
C THR A 591 7.44 42.84 4.97
N LEU A 592 7.51 42.16 3.84
CA LEU A 592 8.41 42.47 2.74
C LEU A 592 7.72 43.49 1.82
N ASP A 593 8.20 44.72 1.88
CA ASP A 593 7.68 45.85 1.12
C ASP A 593 8.39 45.98 -0.25
N TYR A 594 7.92 46.91 -1.09
CA TYR A 594 8.57 47.28 -2.33
C TYR A 594 10.01 47.74 -2.11
N LEU A 595 10.85 47.62 -3.15
CA LEU A 595 12.25 48.05 -3.08
C LEU A 595 12.33 49.56 -2.80
N ASN A 596 13.27 49.96 -1.94
CA ASN A 596 13.59 51.36 -1.72
C ASN A 596 14.37 51.95 -2.91
N GLN A 597 14.47 53.28 -2.97
CA GLN A 597 15.10 53.98 -4.11
C GLN A 597 16.56 53.55 -4.33
N GLN A 598 17.32 53.27 -3.26
CA GLN A 598 18.71 52.84 -3.37
C GLN A 598 18.79 51.40 -3.91
N GLN A 599 17.91 50.52 -3.44
CA GLN A 599 17.80 49.13 -3.88
C GLN A 599 17.41 49.04 -5.36
N VAL A 600 16.43 49.83 -5.81
CA VAL A 600 15.99 49.91 -7.21
C VAL A 600 17.16 50.25 -8.15
N LEU A 601 17.92 51.31 -7.82
CA LEU A 601 19.04 51.75 -8.64
C LEU A 601 20.16 50.72 -8.70
N ARG A 602 20.43 50.05 -7.57
CA ARG A 602 21.49 49.05 -7.48
C ARG A 602 21.12 47.78 -8.21
N LEU A 603 19.91 47.25 -7.98
CA LEU A 603 19.44 46.04 -8.65
C LEU A 603 19.33 46.25 -10.18
N TYR A 604 18.89 47.43 -10.63
CA TYR A 604 18.90 47.75 -12.06
C TYR A 604 20.32 47.78 -12.65
N ARG A 605 21.30 48.29 -11.90
CA ARG A 605 22.70 48.33 -12.32
C ARG A 605 23.26 46.91 -12.43
N ASP A 606 22.91 46.04 -11.50
CA ASP A 606 23.39 44.66 -11.48
C ASP A 606 22.78 43.85 -12.63
N VAL A 607 21.54 44.14 -13.04
CA VAL A 607 20.86 43.44 -14.15
C VAL A 607 21.23 43.98 -15.54
N VAL A 608 21.35 45.31 -15.70
CA VAL A 608 21.47 45.96 -17.03
C VAL A 608 22.85 46.62 -17.25
N GLY A 609 23.65 46.81 -16.20
CA GLY A 609 24.98 47.43 -16.27
C GLY A 609 24.97 48.94 -15.99
N LYS A 610 25.84 49.70 -16.66
CA LYS A 610 26.02 51.15 -16.39
C LYS A 610 24.72 51.92 -16.69
N ILE A 611 24.35 52.82 -15.77
CA ILE A 611 23.12 53.62 -15.84
C ILE A 611 23.46 55.11 -15.96
N SER A 612 22.77 55.84 -16.83
CA SER A 612 22.86 57.30 -16.98
C SER A 612 22.06 58.06 -15.92
N LYS A 613 22.33 59.36 -15.74
CA LYS A 613 21.58 60.19 -14.76
C LYS A 613 20.09 60.33 -15.09
N ALA A 614 19.72 60.36 -16.36
CA ALA A 614 18.32 60.47 -16.78
C ALA A 614 17.52 59.21 -16.42
N GLU A 615 18.11 58.04 -16.63
CA GLU A 615 17.51 56.75 -16.28
C GLU A 615 17.36 56.58 -14.76
N GLN A 616 18.35 57.04 -13.98
CA GLN A 616 18.26 57.05 -12.52
C GLN A 616 17.06 57.88 -12.03
N GLN A 617 16.85 59.07 -12.61
CA GLN A 617 15.71 59.91 -12.24
C GLN A 617 14.36 59.25 -12.56
N GLN A 618 14.25 58.52 -13.68
CA GLN A 618 13.04 57.78 -14.03
C GLN A 618 12.78 56.62 -13.06
N LEU A 619 13.81 55.85 -12.71
CA LEU A 619 13.69 54.70 -11.80
C LEU A 619 13.30 55.13 -10.37
N ILE A 620 13.84 56.24 -9.87
CA ILE A 620 13.54 56.77 -8.52
C ILE A 620 12.06 57.16 -8.36
N GLN A 621 11.37 57.51 -9.45
CA GLN A 621 9.95 57.84 -9.44
C GLN A 621 9.05 56.60 -9.29
N MET A 622 9.57 55.41 -9.62
CA MET A 622 8.84 54.14 -9.53
C MET A 622 8.91 53.59 -8.11
N LYS A 623 7.83 53.72 -7.36
CA LYS A 623 7.77 53.35 -5.92
C LYS A 623 7.26 51.92 -5.66
N GLN A 624 6.73 51.23 -6.68
CA GLN A 624 6.06 49.94 -6.54
C GLN A 624 6.77 48.82 -7.29
N LEU A 625 8.10 48.87 -7.34
CA LEU A 625 8.92 47.83 -7.95
C LEU A 625 9.35 46.76 -6.94
N THR A 626 9.36 45.50 -7.38
CA THR A 626 9.81 44.35 -6.60
C THR A 626 10.99 43.68 -7.27
N ALA A 627 11.75 42.86 -6.54
CA ALA A 627 12.87 42.10 -7.12
C ALA A 627 12.42 41.19 -8.27
N GLY A 628 11.19 40.67 -8.22
CA GLY A 628 10.57 39.91 -9.29
C GLY A 628 10.42 40.68 -10.61
N ASP A 629 10.18 41.99 -10.56
CA ASP A 629 10.08 42.82 -11.78
C ASP A 629 11.44 42.88 -12.50
N PHE A 630 12.53 42.99 -11.73
CA PHE A 630 13.89 42.95 -12.27
C PHE A 630 14.30 41.56 -12.74
N ALA A 631 13.81 40.49 -12.10
CA ALA A 631 13.99 39.13 -12.57
C ALA A 631 13.38 38.93 -13.96
N ILE A 632 12.16 39.45 -14.21
CA ILE A 632 11.53 39.44 -15.54
C ILE A 632 12.41 40.15 -16.58
N VAL A 633 12.99 41.30 -16.22
CA VAL A 633 13.93 42.04 -17.10
C VAL A 633 15.17 41.19 -17.39
N ALA A 634 15.80 40.60 -16.38
CA ALA A 634 16.96 39.72 -16.55
C ALA A 634 16.64 38.52 -17.45
N ARG A 635 15.49 37.87 -17.22
CA ARG A 635 15.00 36.74 -18.01
C ARG A 635 14.77 37.13 -19.47
N ARG A 636 14.13 38.27 -19.73
CA ARG A 636 13.90 38.75 -21.11
C ARG A 636 15.22 39.09 -21.81
N ASN A 637 16.18 39.68 -21.11
CA ASN A 637 17.50 39.95 -21.66
C ASN A 637 18.25 38.67 -22.02
N ARG A 638 18.12 37.62 -21.19
CA ARG A 638 18.72 36.30 -21.46
C ARG A 638 18.05 35.55 -22.63
N LEU A 639 16.72 35.62 -22.73
CA LEU A 639 15.95 34.90 -23.76
C LEU A 639 15.97 35.58 -25.15
N SER A 640 16.40 36.84 -25.23
CA SER A 640 16.42 37.59 -26.50
C SER A 640 17.75 37.42 -27.22
N ARG A 641 17.72 37.23 -28.55
CA ARG A 641 18.95 37.15 -29.38
C ARG A 641 19.82 38.42 -29.32
N LYS A 642 19.20 39.56 -28.97
CA LYS A 642 19.88 40.81 -28.59
C LYS A 642 19.27 41.28 -27.27
N PRO A 643 20.09 41.69 -26.28
CA PRO A 643 19.57 42.23 -25.03
C PRO A 643 18.73 43.49 -25.32
N LEU A 644 17.69 43.70 -24.52
CA LEU A 644 16.81 44.85 -24.64
C LEU A 644 17.61 46.14 -24.39
N THR A 645 17.23 47.21 -25.07
CA THR A 645 17.82 48.53 -24.81
C THR A 645 17.40 49.02 -23.42
N HIS A 646 18.17 49.93 -22.82
CA HIS A 646 17.82 50.52 -21.53
C HIS A 646 16.43 51.18 -21.54
N VAL A 647 16.05 51.81 -22.65
CA VAL A 647 14.71 52.41 -22.84
C VAL A 647 13.62 51.34 -22.74
N GLN A 648 13.82 50.19 -23.39
CA GLN A 648 12.88 49.06 -23.33
C GLN A 648 12.81 48.46 -21.92
N ASN A 649 13.95 48.31 -21.23
CA ASN A 649 13.98 47.78 -19.87
C ASN A 649 13.24 48.71 -18.88
N ILE A 650 13.43 50.03 -18.98
CA ILE A 650 12.72 51.00 -18.14
C ILE A 650 11.23 51.01 -18.45
N GLN A 651 10.84 50.92 -19.72
CA GLN A 651 9.44 50.86 -20.11
C GLN A 651 8.73 49.64 -19.49
N LEU A 652 9.40 48.48 -19.46
CA LEU A 652 8.85 47.27 -18.81
C LEU A 652 8.65 47.45 -17.31
N LEU A 653 9.63 48.03 -16.61
CA LEU A 653 9.50 48.34 -15.18
C LEU A 653 8.40 49.37 -14.93
N GLN A 654 8.26 50.35 -15.82
CA GLN A 654 7.21 51.37 -15.72
C GLN A 654 5.81 50.78 -15.90
N GLU A 655 5.64 49.86 -16.84
CA GLU A 655 4.40 49.12 -17.04
C GLU A 655 4.01 48.30 -15.80
N GLU A 656 4.96 47.55 -15.21
CA GLU A 656 4.72 46.78 -13.99
C GLU A 656 4.43 47.67 -12.77
N ASN A 657 5.17 48.77 -12.60
CA ASN A 657 4.91 49.76 -11.56
C ASN A 657 3.50 50.35 -11.69
N ASN A 658 3.04 50.63 -12.91
CA ASN A 658 1.72 51.20 -13.15
C ASN A 658 0.59 50.19 -12.92
N ARG A 659 0.80 48.91 -13.27
CA ARG A 659 -0.19 47.83 -13.00
C ARG A 659 -0.48 47.67 -11.50
N LYS A 660 0.50 47.94 -10.65
CA LYS A 660 0.39 47.80 -9.19
C LYS A 660 -0.20 49.04 -8.51
N GLN A 661 -0.41 50.13 -9.24
CA GLN A 661 -1.12 51.31 -8.76
C GLN A 661 -2.63 51.04 -8.79
N LYS A 662 -3.29 51.20 -7.64
CA LYS A 662 -4.76 51.10 -7.57
C LYS A 662 -5.38 52.12 -8.52
N HIS A 663 -6.11 51.67 -9.54
CA HIS A 663 -7.03 52.54 -10.28
C HIS A 663 -8.12 52.98 -9.30
N GLN A 664 -8.14 54.27 -8.95
CA GLN A 664 -9.35 54.87 -8.38
C GLN A 664 -10.44 54.76 -9.46
N PRO A 665 -11.60 54.14 -9.19
CA PRO A 665 -12.72 54.25 -10.09
C PRO A 665 -13.09 55.74 -10.17
N ILE A 666 -13.23 56.25 -11.40
CA ILE A 666 -13.73 57.60 -11.67
C ILE A 666 -15.18 57.62 -11.17
N GLY A 667 -15.38 58.05 -9.93
CA GLY A 667 -16.70 58.26 -9.36
C GLY A 667 -17.30 59.53 -9.95
N PHE A 668 -18.38 59.37 -10.70
CA PHE A 668 -19.28 60.48 -11.04
C PHE A 668 -19.87 61.05 -9.74
N VAL A 669 -19.77 62.37 -9.59
CA VAL A 669 -20.53 63.12 -8.58
C VAL A 669 -21.97 63.18 -9.07
N HIS A 670 -22.90 62.61 -8.30
CA HIS A 670 -24.32 62.95 -8.34
C HIS A 670 -24.86 63.07 -6.92
#